data_AF-A0A3B8VDV8-F1
#
_entry.id   AF-A0A3B8VDV8-F1
#
_cell.length_a   1.000
_cell.length_b   1.000
_cell.length_c   1.000
_cell.angle_alpha   90.00
_cell.angle_beta   90.00
_cell.angle_gamma   90.00
#
_symmetry.space_group_name_H-M   'P 1'
#
loop_
_entity.id
_entity.type
_entity.pdbx_description
1 polymer ?
#
loop_
_entity_poly.entity_id
_entity_poly.type
_entity_poly.pdbx_seq_one_letter_code
_entity_poly.pdbx_strand_id
1 'polypeptide(L)'
;MIMKRILFAVTMMLVLATSSLYAQKTHDQLEFPEINQFQMPDVTTFELNNGIKFYLVENNELPLISVSALIRAGSFMDPADKIGLASLTGDLIRSGGSTNWPYEQLNAFLESKAASVETSFGLTSGRAAMNILKEDFDEMLPIFLDVIRNPAFPDNRIDVSKTQLRSSITRRNDNAGAVASREFYNLIYGKESVYARTIELAHVDAITKEDMQQFHRRVMVGQNMMISVIGDFDSAEMRTKLEQAFNSIPAGTANELNLPDINYEFESNVNFVAKNDVNQSNIFIGHIGGLRSNPDYSSLQLMNEILSGGFSGRLLQVIRTDLGLAYDAGGAYISNPLYEGPFYVTLSTASANTADAVAATKNEIQRMYQDGVTQSELDAAKDRILNTLVFRYTSRAAVLNERVSNEYFGLPADAFNKYIAEVQSATVEQVNQAAREYLRPDALKVLIVGNENEMGDQLESLGDVNVIDITIPRPEVVRSEPAGDTETGRKYLNQMTSALLPGGKDSNTVVYNGVIAVSGMNIDAKITMTFPGRLIQELNTAQGLITVAYENGTGVMRMGPNQQQLPAAQVEGLENELNRHYLAVAFGSDDTSVEFTGMDENGLAMLFFPDLDMTIYLNTETGFPAKLIVKEFNQTAGQEMESVTTFADWTESGGVNMAYTAEMTVNGNPAGKATITSHSVE
;
A
#
# COMPACT_ATOMS: atom_id res chain seq x y z
N MET A 1 -58.15 -19.48 -54.90
CA MET A 1 -57.63 -18.70 -53.76
C MET A 1 -57.55 -19.52 -52.47
N ILE A 2 -58.49 -20.44 -52.21
CA ILE A 2 -58.52 -21.32 -51.02
C ILE A 2 -57.35 -22.31 -50.97
N MET A 3 -56.96 -22.90 -52.10
CA MET A 3 -55.89 -23.92 -52.15
C MET A 3 -54.49 -23.38 -51.80
N LYS A 4 -54.20 -22.10 -52.12
CA LYS A 4 -52.95 -21.43 -51.71
C LYS A 4 -52.92 -21.12 -50.21
N ARG A 5 -54.07 -20.87 -49.58
CA ARG A 5 -54.16 -20.62 -48.13
C ARG A 5 -54.00 -21.91 -47.31
N ILE A 6 -54.49 -23.04 -47.81
CA ILE A 6 -54.30 -24.36 -47.18
C ILE A 6 -52.83 -24.79 -47.28
N LEU A 7 -52.20 -24.62 -48.44
CA LEU A 7 -50.79 -24.96 -48.61
C LEU A 7 -49.90 -24.10 -47.71
N PHE A 8 -50.19 -22.80 -47.58
CA PHE A 8 -49.44 -21.90 -46.69
C PHE A 8 -49.62 -22.26 -45.20
N ALA A 9 -50.83 -22.65 -44.79
CA ALA A 9 -51.11 -23.08 -43.42
C ALA A 9 -50.41 -24.41 -43.07
N VAL A 10 -50.35 -25.36 -44.01
CA VAL A 10 -49.65 -26.64 -43.82
C VAL A 10 -48.14 -26.45 -43.77
N THR A 11 -47.57 -25.61 -44.64
CA THR A 11 -46.13 -25.28 -44.61
C THR A 11 -45.75 -24.53 -43.31
N MET A 12 -46.61 -23.64 -42.82
CA MET A 12 -46.39 -22.92 -41.57
C MET A 12 -46.50 -23.82 -40.33
N MET A 13 -47.41 -24.82 -40.35
CA MET A 13 -47.47 -25.86 -39.31
C MET A 13 -46.23 -26.78 -39.32
N LEU A 14 -45.70 -27.12 -40.49
CA LEU A 14 -44.46 -27.92 -40.57
C LEU A 14 -43.24 -27.14 -40.07
N VAL A 15 -43.15 -25.83 -40.31
CA VAL A 15 -42.06 -24.97 -39.82
C VAL A 15 -42.14 -24.73 -38.30
N LEU A 16 -43.35 -24.70 -37.73
CA LEU A 16 -43.56 -24.61 -36.28
C LEU A 16 -43.36 -25.97 -35.56
N ALA A 17 -43.57 -27.09 -36.25
CA ALA A 17 -43.28 -28.42 -35.70
C ALA A 17 -41.78 -28.77 -35.71
N THR A 18 -40.99 -28.25 -36.66
CA THR A 18 -39.54 -28.50 -36.72
C THR A 18 -38.73 -27.64 -35.75
N SER A 19 -39.27 -26.51 -35.28
CA SER A 19 -38.65 -25.67 -34.25
C SER A 19 -38.74 -26.27 -32.84
N SER A 20 -39.61 -27.28 -32.64
CA SER A 20 -39.71 -28.02 -31.38
C SER A 20 -38.67 -29.15 -31.24
N LEU A 21 -37.99 -29.52 -32.34
CA LEU A 21 -36.97 -30.57 -32.37
C LEU A 21 -35.55 -30.07 -32.11
N TYR A 22 -35.37 -28.75 -32.01
CA TYR A 22 -34.15 -28.11 -31.49
C TYR A 22 -34.43 -27.48 -30.13
N ALA A 23 -34.95 -28.29 -29.20
CA ALA A 23 -34.88 -27.93 -27.80
C ALA A 23 -33.38 -27.74 -27.45
N GLN A 24 -33.04 -26.56 -26.98
CA GLN A 24 -31.71 -26.26 -26.48
C GLN A 24 -31.42 -27.25 -25.35
N LYS A 25 -30.37 -28.07 -25.49
CA LYS A 25 -29.93 -29.01 -24.44
C LYS A 25 -29.90 -28.26 -23.11
N THR A 26 -30.54 -28.81 -22.08
CA THR A 26 -30.37 -28.29 -20.71
C THR A 26 -28.91 -28.47 -20.30
N HIS A 27 -28.41 -27.68 -19.34
CA HIS A 27 -27.00 -27.71 -18.93
C HIS A 27 -26.51 -29.13 -18.59
N ASP A 28 -27.40 -29.93 -18.04
CA ASP A 28 -27.32 -31.34 -17.66
C ASP A 28 -27.30 -32.34 -18.84
N GLN A 29 -27.50 -31.88 -20.08
CA GLN A 29 -27.43 -32.69 -21.32
C GLN A 29 -26.23 -32.29 -22.21
N LEU A 30 -25.40 -31.36 -21.76
CA LEU A 30 -24.17 -30.98 -22.43
C LEU A 30 -23.13 -32.10 -22.25
N GLU A 31 -22.76 -32.71 -23.37
CA GLU A 31 -21.63 -33.64 -23.41
C GLU A 31 -20.38 -32.83 -23.75
N PHE A 32 -19.46 -32.75 -22.80
CA PHE A 32 -18.16 -32.15 -23.03
C PHE A 32 -17.20 -33.24 -23.56
N PRO A 33 -16.37 -32.93 -24.57
CA PRO A 33 -15.32 -33.86 -24.98
C PRO A 33 -14.42 -34.16 -23.77
N GLU A 34 -13.86 -35.38 -23.72
CA GLU A 34 -12.80 -35.69 -22.76
C GLU A 34 -11.71 -34.62 -22.89
N ILE A 35 -11.29 -34.09 -21.73
CA ILE A 35 -10.24 -33.08 -21.67
C ILE A 35 -9.02 -33.65 -22.39
N ASN A 36 -8.60 -32.99 -23.47
CA ASN A 36 -7.38 -33.35 -24.18
C ASN A 36 -6.24 -33.47 -23.17
N GLN A 37 -5.58 -34.63 -23.12
CA GLN A 37 -4.40 -34.81 -22.29
C GLN A 37 -3.34 -33.79 -22.74
N PHE A 38 -3.14 -32.74 -21.94
CA PHE A 38 -2.13 -31.73 -22.21
C PHE A 38 -0.75 -32.40 -22.18
N GLN A 39 -0.07 -32.43 -23.32
CA GLN A 39 1.30 -32.93 -23.39
C GLN A 39 2.24 -31.86 -22.84
N MET A 40 2.95 -32.18 -21.76
CA MET A 40 3.98 -31.29 -21.22
C MET A 40 5.03 -31.03 -22.32
N PRO A 41 5.36 -29.75 -22.62
CA PRO A 41 6.42 -29.45 -23.57
C PRO A 41 7.76 -30.00 -23.08
N ASP A 42 8.57 -30.46 -24.03
CA ASP A 42 9.96 -30.79 -23.74
C ASP A 42 10.69 -29.51 -23.32
N VAL A 43 11.29 -29.54 -22.13
CA VAL A 43 12.08 -28.42 -21.60
C VAL A 43 13.55 -28.79 -21.69
N THR A 44 14.30 -28.03 -22.48
CA THR A 44 15.75 -28.15 -22.56
C THR A 44 16.37 -27.43 -21.37
N THR A 45 17.19 -28.13 -20.58
CA THR A 45 17.85 -27.56 -19.40
C THR A 45 19.37 -27.64 -19.51
N PHE A 46 20.06 -26.57 -19.11
CA PHE A 46 21.52 -26.57 -18.97
C PHE A 46 21.96 -25.61 -17.86
N GLU A 47 23.18 -25.80 -17.36
CA GLU A 47 23.76 -24.99 -16.29
C GLU A 47 25.12 -24.43 -16.75
N LEU A 48 25.38 -23.17 -16.45
CA LEU A 48 26.65 -22.51 -16.71
C LEU A 48 27.64 -22.73 -15.55
N ASN A 49 28.93 -22.57 -15.82
CA ASN A 49 29.98 -22.67 -14.79
C ASN A 49 29.83 -21.65 -13.64
N ASN A 50 29.09 -20.55 -13.87
CA ASN A 50 28.79 -19.55 -12.86
C ASN A 50 27.53 -19.88 -12.03
N GLY A 51 26.90 -21.05 -12.23
CA GLY A 51 25.76 -21.55 -11.47
C GLY A 51 24.39 -21.15 -12.02
N ILE A 52 24.32 -20.38 -13.11
CA ILE A 52 23.04 -20.01 -13.72
C ILE A 52 22.42 -21.25 -14.37
N LYS A 53 21.19 -21.56 -13.98
CA LYS A 53 20.38 -22.63 -14.59
C LYS A 53 19.42 -22.07 -15.63
N PHE A 54 19.40 -22.68 -16.80
CA PHE A 54 18.54 -22.30 -17.92
C PHE A 54 17.49 -23.36 -18.21
N TYR A 55 16.29 -22.89 -18.59
CA TYR A 55 15.14 -23.70 -19.00
C TYR A 55 14.56 -23.11 -20.27
N LEU A 56 14.64 -23.85 -21.38
CA LEU A 56 14.25 -23.41 -22.71
C LEU A 56 13.06 -24.21 -23.20
N VAL A 57 12.06 -23.51 -23.73
CA VAL A 57 10.93 -24.12 -24.44
C VAL A 57 10.73 -23.42 -25.78
N GLU A 58 10.83 -24.18 -26.85
CA GLU A 58 10.54 -23.67 -28.20
C GLU A 58 9.02 -23.49 -28.36
N ASN A 59 8.61 -22.32 -28.84
CA ASN A 59 7.24 -22.03 -29.20
C ASN A 59 7.16 -21.10 -30.42
N ASN A 60 6.87 -21.67 -31.59
CA ASN A 60 6.79 -20.95 -32.85
C ASN A 60 5.38 -20.42 -33.20
N GLU A 61 4.46 -20.38 -32.23
CA GLU A 61 3.10 -19.86 -32.45
C GLU A 61 3.08 -18.35 -32.76
N LEU A 62 3.99 -17.60 -32.14
CA LEU A 62 4.16 -16.16 -32.33
C LEU A 62 5.66 -15.85 -32.47
N PRO A 63 6.05 -14.84 -33.28
CA PRO A 63 7.44 -14.43 -33.44
C PRO A 63 7.92 -13.61 -32.23
N LEU A 64 7.70 -14.12 -31.02
CA LEU A 64 8.05 -13.48 -29.75
C LEU A 64 9.04 -14.36 -28.99
N ILE A 65 9.88 -13.72 -28.19
CA ILE A 65 10.76 -14.37 -27.22
C ILE A 65 10.59 -13.67 -25.87
N SER A 66 10.27 -14.46 -24.86
CA SER A 66 10.20 -14.03 -23.46
C SER A 66 11.35 -14.64 -22.68
N VAL A 67 12.04 -13.82 -21.90
CA VAL A 67 13.07 -14.25 -20.94
C VAL A 67 12.64 -13.80 -19.55
N SER A 68 12.75 -14.67 -18.56
CA SER A 68 12.47 -14.34 -17.17
C SER A 68 13.55 -14.96 -16.28
N ALA A 69 14.27 -14.11 -15.55
CA ALA A 69 15.18 -14.49 -14.49
C ALA A 69 14.44 -14.46 -13.15
N LEU A 70 14.39 -15.61 -12.48
CA LEU A 70 13.97 -15.75 -11.10
C LEU A 70 15.23 -15.69 -10.22
N ILE A 71 15.25 -14.73 -9.30
CA ILE A 71 16.43 -14.39 -8.48
C ILE A 71 16.14 -14.78 -7.03
N ARG A 72 17.02 -15.56 -6.40
CA ARG A 72 16.90 -15.96 -4.99
C ARG A 72 17.32 -14.82 -4.05
N ALA A 73 16.45 -13.83 -3.90
CA ALA A 73 16.59 -12.70 -2.97
C ALA A 73 15.25 -11.99 -2.81
N GLY A 74 15.07 -11.22 -1.75
CA GLY A 74 13.85 -10.45 -1.56
C GLY A 74 13.86 -9.61 -0.30
N SER A 75 12.71 -9.04 0.04
CA SER A 75 12.56 -8.17 1.21
C SER A 75 12.81 -8.89 2.53
N PHE A 76 12.85 -10.24 2.59
CA PHE A 76 13.29 -10.96 3.79
C PHE A 76 14.73 -10.59 4.21
N MET A 77 15.53 -10.06 3.28
CA MET A 77 16.91 -9.62 3.51
C MET A 77 17.02 -8.16 3.94
N ASP A 78 15.91 -7.40 3.96
CA ASP A 78 15.97 -5.99 4.34
C ASP A 78 16.34 -5.85 5.82
N PRO A 79 17.33 -5.00 6.16
CA PRO A 79 17.58 -4.59 7.54
C PRO A 79 16.31 -4.02 8.20
N ALA A 80 16.19 -4.15 9.52
CA ALA A 80 15.01 -3.69 10.25
C ALA A 80 14.79 -2.17 10.13
N ASP A 81 15.86 -1.39 10.02
CA ASP A 81 15.84 0.06 9.82
C ASP A 81 15.67 0.49 8.35
N LYS A 82 15.66 -0.46 7.41
CA LYS A 82 15.63 -0.21 5.95
C LYS A 82 14.62 -1.09 5.21
N ILE A 83 13.48 -1.37 5.86
CA ILE A 83 12.38 -2.13 5.26
C ILE A 83 11.91 -1.44 3.98
N GLY A 84 11.86 -2.19 2.87
CA GLY A 84 11.58 -1.65 1.53
C GLY A 84 12.82 -1.50 0.64
N LEU A 85 14.02 -1.80 1.15
CA LEU A 85 15.27 -1.77 0.39
C LEU A 85 15.21 -2.67 -0.87
N ALA A 86 14.78 -3.93 -0.71
CA ALA A 86 14.69 -4.87 -1.83
C ALA A 86 13.70 -4.39 -2.90
N SER A 87 12.49 -4.00 -2.51
CA SER A 87 11.45 -3.54 -3.46
C SER A 87 11.90 -2.28 -4.19
N LEU A 88 12.43 -1.28 -3.46
CA LEU A 88 12.92 -0.04 -4.06
C LEU A 88 14.10 -0.29 -5.02
N THR A 89 15.02 -1.19 -4.65
CA THR A 89 16.11 -1.61 -5.53
C THR A 89 15.58 -2.29 -6.80
N GLY A 90 14.59 -3.18 -6.65
CA GLY A 90 13.93 -3.88 -7.75
C GLY A 90 13.32 -2.93 -8.77
N ASP A 91 12.56 -1.95 -8.30
CA ASP A 91 11.91 -0.97 -9.17
C ASP A 91 12.93 -0.06 -9.87
N LEU A 92 14.00 0.34 -9.16
CA LEU A 92 15.01 1.25 -9.69
C LEU A 92 15.99 0.62 -10.68
N ILE A 93 16.14 -0.71 -10.70
CA ILE A 93 16.94 -1.38 -11.75
C ILE A 93 16.38 -1.03 -13.13
N ARG A 94 15.07 -1.20 -13.35
CA ARG A 94 14.41 -0.85 -14.61
C ARG A 94 14.14 0.64 -14.76
N SER A 95 13.63 1.28 -13.72
CA SER A 95 13.18 2.69 -13.79
C SER A 95 14.31 3.71 -13.67
N GLY A 96 15.51 3.29 -13.28
CA GLY A 96 16.74 4.08 -13.32
C GLY A 96 17.57 3.89 -14.60
N GLY A 97 17.36 2.78 -15.32
CA GLY A 97 18.20 2.39 -16.46
C GLY A 97 19.61 1.97 -16.04
N SER A 98 20.49 1.79 -17.03
CA SER A 98 21.91 1.51 -16.82
C SER A 98 22.80 2.69 -17.19
N THR A 99 24.09 2.57 -16.90
CA THR A 99 25.10 3.56 -17.31
C THR A 99 25.13 3.76 -18.83
N ASN A 100 24.91 2.69 -19.61
CA ASN A 100 24.93 2.77 -21.09
C ASN A 100 23.54 3.00 -21.69
N TRP A 101 22.48 2.72 -20.94
CA TRP A 101 21.08 2.90 -21.33
C TRP A 101 20.32 3.70 -20.27
N PRO A 102 20.49 5.03 -20.24
CA PRO A 102 19.73 5.91 -19.37
C PRO A 102 18.22 5.71 -19.56
N TYR A 103 17.45 5.91 -18.50
CA TYR A 103 16.00 5.66 -18.45
C TYR A 103 15.22 6.14 -19.70
N GLU A 104 15.41 7.39 -20.13
CA GLU A 104 14.68 7.94 -21.28
C GLU A 104 15.03 7.24 -22.60
N GLN A 105 16.31 6.92 -22.80
CA GLN A 105 16.77 6.21 -24.00
C GLN A 105 16.27 4.77 -24.00
N LEU A 106 16.32 4.10 -22.84
CA LEU A 106 15.80 2.75 -22.67
C LEU A 106 14.30 2.69 -22.98
N ASN A 107 13.50 3.63 -22.45
CA ASN A 107 12.07 3.68 -22.70
C ASN A 107 11.75 3.93 -24.19
N ALA A 108 12.38 4.93 -24.80
CA ALA A 108 12.16 5.22 -26.22
C ALA A 108 12.52 4.03 -27.12
N PHE A 109 13.59 3.31 -26.78
CA PHE A 109 13.97 2.08 -27.48
C PHE A 109 12.91 0.99 -27.33
N LEU A 110 12.49 0.69 -26.09
CA LEU A 110 11.49 -0.33 -25.80
C LEU A 110 10.15 -0.03 -26.50
N GLU A 111 9.70 1.23 -26.47
CA GLU A 111 8.50 1.68 -27.19
C GLU A 111 8.62 1.48 -28.70
N SER A 112 9.77 1.82 -29.29
CA SER A 112 10.00 1.67 -30.73
C SER A 112 9.96 0.22 -31.23
N LYS A 113 10.27 -0.73 -30.33
CA LYS A 113 10.28 -2.18 -30.60
C LYS A 113 9.05 -2.91 -30.07
N ALA A 114 8.10 -2.17 -29.46
CA ALA A 114 6.99 -2.75 -28.69
C ALA A 114 7.46 -3.82 -27.67
N ALA A 115 8.64 -3.59 -27.09
CA ALA A 115 9.28 -4.49 -26.14
C ALA A 115 8.95 -4.08 -24.69
N SER A 116 9.11 -5.01 -23.76
CA SER A 116 8.98 -4.74 -22.32
C SER A 116 10.17 -5.30 -21.57
N VAL A 117 10.58 -4.59 -20.52
CA VAL A 117 11.53 -5.04 -19.50
C VAL A 117 10.99 -4.62 -18.16
N GLU A 118 10.87 -5.56 -17.24
CA GLU A 118 10.35 -5.32 -15.89
C GLU A 118 11.24 -5.97 -14.84
N THR A 119 11.40 -5.29 -13.70
CA THR A 119 12.18 -5.80 -12.56
C THR A 119 11.45 -5.56 -11.26
N SER A 120 11.55 -6.50 -10.32
CA SER A 120 10.94 -6.38 -8.99
C SER A 120 11.58 -7.33 -7.99
N PHE A 121 11.43 -7.04 -6.70
CA PHE A 121 11.71 -7.97 -5.61
C PHE A 121 10.48 -8.12 -4.72
N GLY A 122 10.04 -9.37 -4.53
CA GLY A 122 9.03 -9.74 -3.54
C GLY A 122 9.67 -10.19 -2.23
N LEU A 123 8.94 -10.96 -1.43
CA LEU A 123 9.41 -11.41 -0.12
C LEU A 123 10.66 -12.29 -0.21
N THR A 124 10.63 -13.37 -1.00
CA THR A 124 11.72 -14.36 -1.08
C THR A 124 12.43 -14.38 -2.42
N SER A 125 11.82 -13.81 -3.46
CA SER A 125 12.30 -13.86 -4.84
C SER A 125 12.25 -12.51 -5.55
N GLY A 126 13.25 -12.25 -6.39
CA GLY A 126 13.26 -11.21 -7.40
C GLY A 126 12.93 -11.73 -8.78
N ARG A 127 12.48 -10.83 -9.65
CA ARG A 127 12.22 -11.12 -11.05
C ARG A 127 12.83 -10.05 -11.92
N ALA A 128 13.49 -10.47 -13.01
CA ALA A 128 13.81 -9.61 -14.13
C ALA A 128 13.31 -10.28 -15.41
N ALA A 129 12.42 -9.62 -16.15
CA ALA A 129 11.78 -10.20 -17.32
C ALA A 129 11.89 -9.28 -18.53
N MET A 130 11.99 -9.86 -19.72
CA MET A 130 11.80 -9.16 -20.98
C MET A 130 10.89 -9.94 -21.93
N ASN A 131 10.17 -9.23 -22.77
CA ASN A 131 9.39 -9.79 -23.87
C ASN A 131 9.55 -8.92 -25.12
N ILE A 132 9.88 -9.55 -26.25
CA ILE A 132 10.22 -8.86 -27.50
C ILE A 132 9.94 -9.72 -28.73
N LEU A 133 9.85 -9.09 -29.91
CA LEU A 133 9.86 -9.76 -31.21
C LEU A 133 11.19 -10.49 -31.44
N LYS A 134 11.12 -11.67 -32.06
CA LYS A 134 12.28 -12.52 -32.40
C LYS A 134 13.36 -11.77 -33.18
N GLU A 135 12.96 -10.92 -34.12
CA GLU A 135 13.88 -10.18 -34.98
C GLU A 135 14.74 -9.15 -34.24
N ASP A 136 14.26 -8.67 -33.09
CA ASP A 136 14.96 -7.69 -32.26
C ASP A 136 15.69 -8.30 -31.06
N PHE A 137 15.57 -9.62 -30.86
CA PHE A 137 16.13 -10.30 -29.68
C PHE A 137 17.65 -10.13 -29.56
N ASP A 138 18.37 -10.26 -30.67
CA ASP A 138 19.84 -10.15 -30.68
C ASP A 138 20.31 -8.71 -30.35
N GLU A 139 19.50 -7.69 -30.68
CA GLU A 139 19.76 -6.30 -30.31
C GLU A 139 19.42 -6.05 -28.83
N MET A 140 18.33 -6.64 -28.33
CA MET A 140 17.81 -6.37 -26.99
C MET A 140 18.50 -7.16 -25.86
N LEU A 141 18.93 -8.40 -26.11
CA LEU A 141 19.58 -9.23 -25.11
C LEU A 141 20.76 -8.55 -24.39
N PRO A 142 21.72 -7.88 -25.08
CA PRO A 142 22.79 -7.16 -24.39
C PRO A 142 22.28 -5.95 -23.59
N ILE A 143 21.21 -5.28 -24.03
CA ILE A 143 20.59 -4.16 -23.30
C ILE A 143 19.96 -4.66 -22.01
N PHE A 144 19.18 -5.74 -22.08
CA PHE A 144 18.57 -6.38 -20.92
C PHE A 144 19.63 -6.75 -19.87
N LEU A 145 20.74 -7.37 -20.32
CA LEU A 145 21.85 -7.71 -19.44
C LEU A 145 22.52 -6.49 -18.81
N ASP A 146 22.71 -5.41 -19.55
CA ASP A 146 23.32 -4.19 -19.02
C ASP A 146 22.41 -3.51 -17.98
N VAL A 147 21.09 -3.52 -18.19
CA VAL A 147 20.11 -3.00 -17.22
C VAL A 147 20.16 -3.78 -15.91
N ILE A 148 20.11 -5.11 -15.96
CA ILE A 148 20.09 -5.91 -14.73
C ILE A 148 21.44 -5.99 -14.04
N ARG A 149 22.56 -5.82 -14.77
CA ARG A 149 23.92 -5.95 -14.23
C ARG A 149 24.55 -4.63 -13.81
N ASN A 150 24.27 -3.55 -14.54
CA ASN A 150 24.91 -2.25 -14.35
C ASN A 150 23.87 -1.12 -14.16
N PRO A 151 22.89 -1.27 -13.24
CA PRO A 151 21.92 -0.22 -12.99
C PRO A 151 22.60 1.07 -12.51
N ALA A 152 22.17 2.21 -13.05
CA ALA A 152 22.81 3.50 -12.78
C ALA A 152 22.44 4.10 -11.42
N PHE A 153 21.25 3.75 -10.90
CA PHE A 153 20.64 4.36 -9.71
C PHE A 153 20.78 5.91 -9.69
N PRO A 154 20.29 6.63 -10.71
CA PRO A 154 20.48 8.08 -10.78
C PRO A 154 19.62 8.80 -9.74
N ASP A 155 20.19 9.82 -9.11
CA ASP A 155 19.63 10.45 -7.89
C ASP A 155 18.21 11.00 -8.14
N ASN A 156 17.98 11.63 -9.29
CA ASN A 156 16.67 12.13 -9.68
C ASN A 156 15.59 11.03 -9.79
N ARG A 157 15.96 9.80 -10.16
CA ARG A 157 15.02 8.67 -10.23
C ARG A 157 14.81 8.06 -8.86
N ILE A 158 15.84 8.01 -8.02
CA ILE A 158 15.72 7.63 -6.61
C ILE A 158 14.72 8.55 -5.91
N ASP A 159 14.84 9.86 -6.10
CA ASP A 159 13.95 10.86 -5.50
C ASP A 159 12.51 10.67 -5.94
N VAL A 160 12.27 10.40 -7.22
CA VAL A 160 10.92 10.09 -7.75
C VAL A 160 10.35 8.84 -7.10
N SER A 161 11.10 7.73 -7.07
CA SER A 161 10.63 6.48 -6.47
C SER A 161 10.36 6.62 -4.97
N LYS A 162 11.23 7.31 -4.22
CA LYS A 162 11.00 7.60 -2.80
C LYS A 162 9.77 8.49 -2.59
N THR A 163 9.56 9.49 -3.44
CA THR A 163 8.37 10.36 -3.38
C THR A 163 7.08 9.57 -3.62
N GLN A 164 7.07 8.69 -4.62
CA GLN A 164 5.94 7.80 -4.89
C GLN A 164 5.67 6.85 -3.71
N LEU A 165 6.72 6.30 -3.12
CA LEU A 165 6.60 5.41 -1.96
C LEU A 165 6.07 6.16 -0.72
N ARG A 166 6.56 7.37 -0.43
CA ARG A 166 6.01 8.22 0.64
C ARG A 166 4.54 8.54 0.41
N SER A 167 4.17 8.92 -0.82
CA SER A 167 2.77 9.18 -1.17
C SER A 167 1.89 7.93 -0.95
N SER A 168 2.38 6.76 -1.37
CA SER A 168 1.71 5.47 -1.10
C SER A 168 1.52 5.21 0.39
N ILE A 169 2.56 5.46 1.21
CA ILE A 169 2.49 5.32 2.68
C ILE A 169 1.43 6.27 3.25
N THR A 170 1.45 7.56 2.89
CA THR A 170 0.50 8.55 3.42
C THR A 170 -0.95 8.24 3.09
N ARG A 171 -1.19 7.52 1.99
CA ARG A 171 -2.52 7.12 1.51
C ARG A 171 -2.88 5.68 1.85
N ARG A 172 -2.03 4.95 2.59
CA ARG A 172 -2.20 3.51 2.84
C ARG A 172 -3.47 3.16 3.62
N ASN A 173 -4.09 4.15 4.27
CA ASN A 173 -5.30 4.00 5.05
C ASN A 173 -6.57 4.47 4.31
N ASP A 174 -6.45 4.95 3.06
CA ASP A 174 -7.60 5.39 2.25
C ASP A 174 -8.59 4.24 2.01
N ASN A 175 -8.08 3.02 1.79
CA ASN A 175 -8.86 1.84 1.45
C ASN A 175 -9.04 0.88 2.64
N ALA A 176 -10.29 0.68 3.07
CA ALA A 176 -10.62 -0.17 4.21
C ALA A 176 -10.21 -1.64 4.03
N GLY A 177 -10.34 -2.19 2.82
CA GLY A 177 -9.94 -3.57 2.53
C GLY A 177 -8.42 -3.78 2.58
N ALA A 178 -7.65 -2.80 2.12
CA ALA A 178 -6.19 -2.80 2.22
C ALA A 178 -5.72 -2.73 3.69
N VAL A 179 -6.38 -1.89 4.50
CA VAL A 179 -6.16 -1.84 5.96
C VAL A 179 -6.49 -3.20 6.59
N ALA A 180 -7.66 -3.78 6.27
CA ALA A 180 -8.07 -5.08 6.81
C ALA A 180 -7.06 -6.18 6.47
N SER A 181 -6.63 -6.27 5.21
CA SER A 181 -5.62 -7.25 4.82
C SER A 181 -4.28 -7.03 5.54
N ARG A 182 -3.79 -5.78 5.62
CA ARG A 182 -2.51 -5.47 6.28
C ARG A 182 -2.55 -5.84 7.77
N GLU A 183 -3.54 -5.34 8.49
CA GLU A 183 -3.64 -5.58 9.93
C GLU A 183 -3.95 -7.05 10.25
N PHE A 184 -4.67 -7.76 9.39
CA PHE A 184 -4.88 -9.20 9.59
C PHE A 184 -3.55 -9.96 9.50
N TYR A 185 -2.70 -9.66 8.51
CA TYR A 185 -1.37 -10.27 8.43
C TYR A 185 -0.49 -9.88 9.62
N ASN A 186 -0.59 -8.66 10.16
CA ASN A 186 0.06 -8.26 11.41
C ASN A 186 -0.39 -9.12 12.60
N LEU A 187 -1.69 -9.44 12.69
CA LEU A 187 -2.24 -10.31 13.74
C LEU A 187 -1.80 -11.77 13.60
N ILE A 188 -1.55 -12.24 12.36
CA ILE A 188 -1.10 -13.61 12.09
C ILE A 188 0.40 -13.78 12.30
N TYR A 189 1.24 -12.87 11.80
CA TYR A 189 2.69 -13.06 11.84
C TYR A 189 3.41 -12.20 12.88
N GLY A 190 2.75 -11.18 13.42
CA GLY A 190 3.37 -10.13 14.24
C GLY A 190 3.87 -8.97 13.39
N LYS A 191 3.66 -7.73 13.86
CA LYS A 191 3.99 -6.48 13.15
C LYS A 191 5.47 -6.37 12.75
N GLU A 192 6.38 -6.88 13.57
CA GLU A 192 7.83 -6.82 13.32
C GLU A 192 8.35 -7.99 12.47
N SER A 193 7.48 -8.96 12.16
CA SER A 193 7.87 -10.16 11.42
C SER A 193 8.13 -9.86 9.95
N VAL A 194 9.10 -10.54 9.34
CA VAL A 194 9.44 -10.37 7.92
C VAL A 194 8.26 -10.67 6.98
N TYR A 195 7.25 -11.41 7.45
CA TYR A 195 6.05 -11.79 6.70
C TYR A 195 4.94 -10.72 6.70
N ALA A 196 4.99 -9.73 7.61
CA ALA A 196 3.93 -8.73 7.78
C ALA A 196 4.42 -7.28 7.98
N ARG A 197 5.73 -7.08 8.23
CA ARG A 197 6.29 -5.74 8.46
C ARG A 197 5.95 -4.75 7.36
N THR A 198 5.60 -3.55 7.77
CA THR A 198 5.13 -2.46 6.90
C THR A 198 6.25 -1.45 6.66
N ILE A 199 6.31 -0.90 5.45
CA ILE A 199 7.25 0.19 5.12
C ILE A 199 6.73 1.49 5.77
N GLU A 200 7.59 2.15 6.53
CA GLU A 200 7.33 3.42 7.20
C GLU A 200 8.19 4.53 6.58
N LEU A 201 7.78 5.78 6.79
CA LEU A 201 8.48 6.95 6.24
C LEU A 201 9.97 6.97 6.64
N ALA A 202 10.26 6.62 7.90
CA ALA A 202 11.62 6.53 8.42
C ALA A 202 12.50 5.53 7.64
N HIS A 203 11.93 4.40 7.19
CA HIS A 203 12.68 3.43 6.39
C HIS A 203 13.02 4.00 5.01
N VAL A 204 12.08 4.70 4.38
CA VAL A 204 12.30 5.34 3.08
C VAL A 204 13.40 6.38 3.14
N ASP A 205 13.45 7.15 4.22
CA ASP A 205 14.48 8.17 4.46
C ASP A 205 15.85 7.52 4.72
N ALA A 206 15.89 6.43 5.47
CA ALA A 206 17.12 5.71 5.83
C ALA A 206 17.80 4.95 4.67
N ILE A 207 17.05 4.56 3.62
CA ILE A 207 17.62 3.83 2.48
C ILE A 207 18.51 4.74 1.62
N THR A 208 19.79 4.44 1.47
CA THR A 208 20.71 5.19 0.61
C THR A 208 20.91 4.55 -0.77
N LYS A 209 21.53 5.30 -1.68
CA LYS A 209 21.97 4.78 -2.98
C LYS A 209 22.98 3.64 -2.81
N GLU A 210 23.89 3.79 -1.86
CA GLU A 210 24.92 2.81 -1.54
C GLU A 210 24.28 1.50 -1.04
N ASP A 211 23.22 1.57 -0.24
CA ASP A 211 22.48 0.40 0.21
C ASP A 211 21.90 -0.38 -0.97
N MET A 212 21.24 0.31 -1.91
CA MET A 212 20.66 -0.31 -3.11
C MET A 212 21.73 -0.95 -3.99
N GLN A 213 22.87 -0.27 -4.16
CA GLN A 213 24.00 -0.81 -4.89
C GLN A 213 24.64 -2.03 -4.19
N GLN A 214 24.72 -2.02 -2.86
CA GLN A 214 25.22 -3.15 -2.08
C GLN A 214 24.27 -4.35 -2.17
N PHE A 215 22.96 -4.11 -2.00
CA PHE A 215 21.93 -5.11 -2.17
C PHE A 215 22.00 -5.74 -3.57
N HIS A 216 22.02 -4.91 -4.61
CA HIS A 216 22.14 -5.33 -6.01
C HIS A 216 23.38 -6.22 -6.24
N ARG A 217 24.57 -5.77 -5.83
CA ARG A 217 25.82 -6.54 -5.98
C ARG A 217 25.79 -7.89 -5.27
N ARG A 218 25.11 -7.97 -4.12
CA ARG A 218 24.97 -9.21 -3.35
C ARG A 218 24.07 -10.21 -4.06
N VAL A 219 22.98 -9.75 -4.67
CA VAL A 219 21.91 -10.64 -5.17
C VAL A 219 22.04 -10.95 -6.66
N MET A 220 22.62 -10.05 -7.47
CA MET A 220 22.78 -10.23 -8.92
C MET A 220 24.04 -11.04 -9.27
N VAL A 221 24.05 -12.30 -8.84
CA VAL A 221 25.11 -13.28 -9.10
C VAL A 221 24.52 -14.58 -9.64
N GLY A 222 25.33 -15.34 -10.38
CA GLY A 222 24.87 -16.51 -11.14
C GLY A 222 24.23 -17.60 -10.29
N GLN A 223 24.79 -17.88 -9.11
CA GLN A 223 24.28 -18.87 -8.15
C GLN A 223 22.88 -18.55 -7.61
N ASN A 224 22.38 -17.32 -7.80
CA ASN A 224 21.03 -16.91 -7.38
C ASN A 224 20.03 -16.92 -8.54
N MET A 225 20.42 -17.27 -9.77
CA MET A 225 19.60 -17.08 -10.96
C MET A 225 19.13 -18.39 -11.60
N MET A 226 17.82 -18.48 -11.81
CA MET A 226 17.18 -19.46 -12.69
C MET A 226 16.51 -18.72 -13.84
N ILE A 227 16.82 -19.07 -15.08
CA ILE A 227 16.38 -18.33 -16.26
C ILE A 227 15.52 -19.21 -17.15
N SER A 228 14.26 -18.81 -17.31
CA SER A 228 13.33 -19.41 -18.27
C SER A 228 13.31 -18.60 -19.56
N VAL A 229 13.41 -19.28 -20.70
CA VAL A 229 13.30 -18.70 -22.04
C VAL A 229 12.25 -19.45 -22.83
N ILE A 230 11.28 -18.73 -23.39
CA ILE A 230 10.23 -19.31 -24.23
C ILE A 230 9.94 -18.43 -25.44
N GLY A 231 9.75 -19.04 -26.61
CA GLY A 231 9.44 -18.30 -27.83
C GLY A 231 9.91 -18.97 -29.11
N ASP A 232 9.87 -18.21 -30.20
CA ASP A 232 10.26 -18.70 -31.53
C ASP A 232 11.79 -18.67 -31.70
N PHE A 233 12.45 -19.77 -31.34
CA PHE A 233 13.89 -19.97 -31.50
C PHE A 233 14.25 -21.46 -31.66
N ASP A 234 15.48 -21.73 -32.11
CA ASP A 234 16.10 -23.06 -32.03
C ASP A 234 16.88 -23.20 -30.71
N SER A 235 16.66 -24.28 -29.96
CA SER A 235 17.26 -24.44 -28.62
C SER A 235 18.78 -24.49 -28.63
N ALA A 236 19.41 -25.05 -29.67
CA ALA A 236 20.87 -25.17 -29.73
C ALA A 236 21.53 -23.82 -30.05
N GLU A 237 20.95 -23.06 -30.97
CA GLU A 237 21.37 -21.68 -31.25
C GLU A 237 21.14 -20.78 -30.04
N MET A 238 19.95 -20.84 -29.44
CA MET A 238 19.59 -20.03 -28.27
C MET A 238 20.51 -20.33 -27.09
N ARG A 239 20.81 -21.61 -26.82
CA ARG A 239 21.78 -22.00 -25.81
C ARG A 239 23.13 -21.34 -26.03
N THR A 240 23.66 -21.35 -27.24
CA THR A 240 24.96 -20.73 -27.56
C THR A 240 24.92 -19.22 -27.30
N LYS A 241 23.84 -18.53 -27.70
CA LYS A 241 23.65 -17.09 -27.44
C LYS A 241 23.60 -16.79 -25.93
N LEU A 242 22.82 -17.56 -25.18
CA LEU A 242 22.68 -17.38 -23.72
C LEU A 242 23.98 -17.70 -22.97
N GLU A 243 24.69 -18.76 -23.35
CA GLU A 243 26.01 -19.09 -22.81
C GLU A 243 26.97 -17.90 -22.99
N GLN A 244 27.06 -17.33 -24.20
CA GLN A 244 27.93 -16.18 -24.46
C GLN A 244 27.52 -14.93 -23.66
N ALA A 245 26.23 -14.63 -23.60
CA ALA A 245 25.72 -13.41 -22.99
C ALA A 245 25.83 -13.43 -21.45
N PHE A 246 25.47 -14.55 -20.82
CA PHE A 246 25.41 -14.67 -19.36
C PHE A 246 26.71 -15.14 -18.69
N ASN A 247 27.71 -15.62 -19.45
CA ASN A 247 28.99 -16.06 -18.87
C ASN A 247 29.79 -14.92 -18.19
N SER A 248 29.45 -13.66 -18.49
CA SER A 248 30.07 -12.50 -17.86
C SER A 248 29.55 -12.17 -16.46
N ILE A 249 28.45 -12.80 -16.03
CA ILE A 249 27.89 -12.65 -14.68
C ILE A 249 28.76 -13.42 -13.69
N PRO A 250 29.20 -12.80 -12.58
CA PRO A 250 30.00 -13.49 -11.58
C PRO A 250 29.20 -14.62 -10.92
N ALA A 251 29.86 -15.74 -10.61
CA ALA A 251 29.20 -16.86 -9.95
C ALA A 251 28.59 -16.44 -8.59
N GLY A 252 29.39 -15.74 -7.78
CA GLY A 252 29.00 -15.28 -6.44
C GLY A 252 28.67 -16.44 -5.48
N THR A 253 27.95 -16.11 -4.42
CA THR A 253 27.52 -17.06 -3.39
C THR A 253 26.00 -17.16 -3.42
N ALA A 254 25.48 -18.38 -3.37
CA ALA A 254 24.04 -18.62 -3.28
C ALA A 254 23.49 -18.03 -1.98
N ASN A 255 22.37 -17.32 -2.05
CA ASN A 255 21.64 -16.87 -0.87
C ASN A 255 20.91 -18.05 -0.24
N GLU A 256 21.01 -18.16 1.08
CA GLU A 256 20.18 -19.07 1.86
C GLU A 256 18.85 -18.40 2.18
N LEU A 257 17.74 -19.11 1.97
CA LEU A 257 16.40 -18.65 2.35
C LEU A 257 16.14 -18.95 3.84
N ASN A 258 16.93 -18.32 4.70
CA ASN A 258 16.82 -18.46 6.16
C ASN A 258 15.70 -17.54 6.66
N LEU A 259 14.46 -18.02 6.54
CA LEU A 259 13.29 -17.31 7.05
C LEU A 259 13.10 -17.63 8.54
N PRO A 260 12.72 -16.65 9.39
CA PRO A 260 12.52 -16.89 10.81
C PRO A 260 11.28 -17.74 11.05
N ASP A 261 11.35 -18.61 12.08
CA ASP A 261 10.19 -19.39 12.50
C ASP A 261 9.03 -18.48 12.93
N ILE A 262 7.80 -18.92 12.65
CA ILE A 262 6.60 -18.20 13.02
C ILE A 262 6.19 -18.59 14.44
N ASN A 263 6.22 -17.64 15.36
CA ASN A 263 5.65 -17.80 16.69
C ASN A 263 4.18 -17.36 16.68
N TYR A 264 3.26 -18.32 16.59
CA TYR A 264 1.82 -18.04 16.58
C TYR A 264 1.12 -18.73 17.75
N GLU A 265 0.32 -17.96 18.48
CA GLU A 265 -0.54 -18.47 19.54
C GLU A 265 -1.96 -18.66 19.00
N PHE A 266 -2.47 -19.89 19.11
CA PHE A 266 -3.85 -20.23 18.76
C PHE A 266 -4.80 -19.75 19.85
N GLU A 267 -5.21 -18.49 19.75
CA GLU A 267 -6.18 -17.83 20.61
C GLU A 267 -7.30 -17.20 19.77
N SER A 268 -8.46 -16.98 20.39
CA SER A 268 -9.54 -16.20 19.76
C SER A 268 -9.61 -14.81 20.38
N ASN A 269 -9.61 -13.80 19.52
CA ASN A 269 -9.80 -12.40 19.91
C ASN A 269 -10.52 -11.64 18.79
N VAL A 270 -11.13 -10.51 19.16
CA VAL A 270 -11.77 -9.58 18.23
C VAL A 270 -10.95 -8.31 18.19
N ASN A 271 -10.63 -7.86 16.99
CA ASN A 271 -9.80 -6.70 16.73
C ASN A 271 -10.58 -5.72 15.86
N PHE A 272 -10.48 -4.43 16.15
CA PHE A 272 -11.24 -3.40 15.48
C PHE A 272 -10.36 -2.23 15.07
N VAL A 273 -10.58 -1.74 13.85
CA VAL A 273 -10.02 -0.49 13.34
C VAL A 273 -11.17 0.43 12.99
N ALA A 274 -11.25 1.56 13.69
CA ALA A 274 -12.27 2.56 13.43
C ALA A 274 -12.00 3.27 12.09
N LYS A 275 -13.00 3.27 11.21
CA LYS A 275 -12.98 4.00 9.93
C LYS A 275 -14.34 4.63 9.69
N ASN A 276 -14.54 5.82 10.24
CA ASN A 276 -15.86 6.47 10.29
C ASN A 276 -16.32 7.11 8.97
N ASP A 277 -15.48 7.07 7.93
CA ASP A 277 -15.75 7.55 6.58
C ASP A 277 -16.17 6.42 5.61
N VAL A 278 -16.49 5.22 6.10
CA VAL A 278 -17.07 4.12 5.30
C VAL A 278 -18.47 3.73 5.77
N ASN A 279 -19.22 3.03 4.91
CA ASN A 279 -20.56 2.51 5.18
C ASN A 279 -20.63 0.97 5.22
N GLN A 280 -19.48 0.32 5.05
CA GLN A 280 -19.33 -1.14 5.08
C GLN A 280 -18.17 -1.54 5.97
N SER A 281 -18.38 -2.59 6.77
CA SER A 281 -17.31 -3.27 7.50
C SER A 281 -16.59 -4.24 6.58
N ASN A 282 -15.26 -4.17 6.55
CA ASN A 282 -14.39 -5.17 5.94
C ASN A 282 -13.89 -6.09 7.06
N ILE A 283 -14.18 -7.39 6.92
CA ILE A 283 -14.00 -8.36 7.98
C ILE A 283 -13.05 -9.45 7.51
N PHE A 284 -12.04 -9.75 8.32
CA PHE A 284 -11.18 -10.92 8.16
C PHE A 284 -11.32 -11.82 9.40
N ILE A 285 -11.46 -13.13 9.19
CA ILE A 285 -11.59 -14.12 10.26
C ILE A 285 -10.69 -15.30 9.94
N GLY A 286 -9.77 -15.65 10.83
CA GLY A 286 -8.89 -16.77 10.55
C GLY A 286 -7.78 -16.99 11.56
N HIS A 287 -6.80 -17.80 11.17
CA HIS A 287 -5.64 -18.16 11.98
C HIS A 287 -4.44 -18.50 11.08
N ILE A 288 -3.27 -18.79 11.66
CA ILE A 288 -2.15 -19.32 10.87
C ILE A 288 -2.56 -20.67 10.25
N GLY A 289 -2.31 -20.84 8.96
CA GLY A 289 -2.61 -22.06 8.21
C GLY A 289 -1.42 -23.01 8.21
N GLY A 290 -0.91 -23.38 7.02
CA GLY A 290 0.13 -24.41 6.92
C GLY A 290 1.11 -24.25 5.77
N LEU A 291 1.95 -25.27 5.58
CA LEU A 291 2.98 -25.34 4.55
C LEU A 291 2.53 -26.15 3.33
N ARG A 292 3.07 -25.85 2.15
CA ARG A 292 2.85 -26.62 0.91
C ARG A 292 3.30 -28.07 1.02
N SER A 293 4.30 -28.32 1.87
CA SER A 293 4.88 -29.64 2.16
C SER A 293 4.02 -30.50 3.09
N ASN A 294 2.93 -29.95 3.63
CA ASN A 294 1.99 -30.70 4.47
C ASN A 294 1.44 -31.93 3.69
N PRO A 295 1.51 -33.15 4.25
CA PRO A 295 1.02 -34.36 3.59
C PRO A 295 -0.48 -34.32 3.26
N ASP A 296 -1.26 -33.53 4.00
CA ASP A 296 -2.71 -33.35 3.82
C ASP A 296 -3.05 -32.16 2.91
N TYR A 297 -2.07 -31.60 2.19
CA TYR A 297 -2.27 -30.42 1.33
C TYR A 297 -3.45 -30.57 0.36
N SER A 298 -3.58 -31.71 -0.33
CA SER A 298 -4.67 -31.93 -1.28
C SER A 298 -6.04 -31.94 -0.60
N SER A 299 -6.15 -32.58 0.56
CA SER A 299 -7.34 -32.57 1.40
C SER A 299 -7.68 -31.16 1.89
N LEU A 300 -6.68 -30.35 2.25
CA LEU A 300 -6.86 -28.95 2.65
C LEU A 300 -7.33 -28.07 1.49
N GLN A 301 -6.80 -28.27 0.28
CA GLN A 301 -7.28 -27.54 -0.90
C GLN A 301 -8.71 -27.91 -1.26
N LEU A 302 -9.10 -29.18 -1.14
CA LEU A 302 -10.48 -29.63 -1.32
C LEU A 302 -11.43 -29.07 -0.25
N MET A 303 -11.02 -29.09 1.02
CA MET A 303 -11.79 -28.46 2.11
C MET A 303 -12.01 -26.97 1.82
N ASN A 304 -10.95 -26.24 1.47
CA ASN A 304 -11.03 -24.82 1.14
C ASN A 304 -11.95 -24.57 -0.07
N GLU A 305 -11.88 -25.42 -1.09
CA GLU A 305 -12.71 -25.32 -2.28
C GLU A 305 -14.21 -25.48 -1.96
N ILE A 306 -14.56 -26.36 -1.01
CA ILE A 306 -15.93 -26.55 -0.55
C ILE A 306 -16.39 -25.38 0.34
N LEU A 307 -15.51 -24.88 1.21
CA LEU A 307 -15.86 -23.78 2.11
C LEU A 307 -15.98 -22.43 1.38
N SER A 308 -14.98 -22.09 0.56
CA SER A 308 -14.71 -20.74 0.04
C SER A 308 -14.77 -20.65 -1.48
N GLY A 309 -15.37 -21.64 -2.12
CA GLY A 309 -15.36 -21.88 -3.56
C GLY A 309 -16.04 -20.89 -4.51
N GLY A 310 -16.11 -19.61 -4.15
CA GLY A 310 -16.96 -18.64 -4.85
C GLY A 310 -18.43 -19.07 -4.77
N PHE A 311 -19.15 -18.97 -5.89
CA PHE A 311 -20.60 -19.20 -5.92
C PHE A 311 -21.06 -20.57 -5.45
N SER A 312 -20.24 -21.62 -5.57
CA SER A 312 -20.59 -22.97 -5.10
C SER A 312 -20.11 -23.25 -3.68
N GLY A 313 -19.32 -22.36 -3.07
CA GLY A 313 -18.80 -22.54 -1.72
C GLY A 313 -19.87 -22.28 -0.64
N ARG A 314 -19.75 -22.98 0.49
CA ARG A 314 -20.66 -22.83 1.64
C ARG A 314 -20.79 -21.37 2.09
N LEU A 315 -19.68 -20.65 2.20
CA LEU A 315 -19.65 -19.27 2.70
C LEU A 315 -20.52 -18.33 1.85
N LEU A 316 -20.36 -18.36 0.53
CA LEU A 316 -21.14 -17.49 -0.34
C LEU A 316 -22.61 -17.92 -0.36
N GLN A 317 -22.90 -19.23 -0.41
CA GLN A 317 -24.30 -19.70 -0.33
C GLN A 317 -24.98 -19.23 0.96
N VAL A 318 -24.37 -19.44 2.12
CA VAL A 318 -25.01 -19.07 3.39
C VAL A 318 -25.04 -17.55 3.60
N ILE A 319 -23.90 -16.87 3.47
CA ILE A 319 -23.79 -15.46 3.82
C ILE A 319 -24.50 -14.56 2.79
N ARG A 320 -24.37 -14.88 1.50
CA ARG A 320 -24.98 -14.07 0.42
C ARG A 320 -26.35 -14.60 0.00
N THR A 321 -26.49 -15.87 -0.32
CA THR A 321 -27.76 -16.40 -0.89
C THR A 321 -28.84 -16.52 0.17
N ASP A 322 -28.53 -17.15 1.31
CA ASP A 322 -29.52 -17.47 2.33
C ASP A 322 -29.80 -16.29 3.27
N LEU A 323 -28.75 -15.61 3.72
CA LEU A 323 -28.85 -14.53 4.72
C LEU A 323 -28.84 -13.12 4.12
N GLY A 324 -28.35 -12.94 2.89
CA GLY A 324 -28.30 -11.62 2.24
C GLY A 324 -27.40 -10.59 2.94
N LEU A 325 -26.42 -11.04 3.74
CA LEU A 325 -25.60 -10.18 4.59
C LEU A 325 -24.45 -9.50 3.83
N ALA A 326 -23.88 -10.17 2.83
CA ALA A 326 -22.74 -9.66 2.07
C ALA A 326 -22.89 -9.96 0.58
N TYR A 327 -22.37 -9.08 -0.28
CA TYR A 327 -22.32 -9.33 -1.73
C TYR A 327 -21.18 -10.29 -2.10
N ASP A 328 -20.09 -10.26 -1.34
CA ASP A 328 -18.94 -11.14 -1.48
C ASP A 328 -18.58 -11.71 -0.10
N ALA A 329 -18.34 -13.02 -0.08
CA ALA A 329 -17.82 -13.75 1.06
C ALA A 329 -17.00 -14.93 0.51
N GLY A 330 -15.76 -15.04 0.95
CA GLY A 330 -14.83 -16.04 0.45
C GLY A 330 -13.61 -16.12 1.34
N GLY A 331 -12.61 -16.91 0.95
CA GLY A 331 -11.48 -17.16 1.81
C GLY A 331 -10.46 -18.08 1.17
N ALA A 332 -9.37 -18.30 1.89
CA ALA A 332 -8.31 -19.20 1.46
C ALA A 332 -7.69 -19.91 2.66
N TYR A 333 -7.38 -21.19 2.48
CA TYR A 333 -6.39 -21.90 3.27
C TYR A 333 -5.06 -21.87 2.50
N ILE A 334 -4.25 -20.84 2.76
CA ILE A 334 -2.98 -20.66 2.04
C ILE A 334 -1.95 -21.63 2.60
N SER A 335 -1.28 -22.36 1.71
CA SER A 335 -0.17 -23.25 2.04
C SER A 335 1.08 -22.84 1.29
N ASN A 336 1.84 -21.94 1.90
CA ASN A 336 3.05 -21.37 1.31
C ASN A 336 4.20 -22.40 1.29
N PRO A 337 5.11 -22.34 0.31
CA PRO A 337 6.17 -23.35 0.18
C PRO A 337 7.31 -23.22 1.20
N LEU A 338 7.54 -22.02 1.75
CA LEU A 338 8.73 -21.72 2.55
C LEU A 338 8.43 -21.34 4.01
N TYR A 339 7.19 -20.98 4.33
CA TYR A 339 6.71 -20.59 5.65
C TYR A 339 5.20 -20.87 5.70
N GLU A 340 4.58 -20.94 6.87
CA GLU A 340 3.14 -21.20 7.00
C GLU A 340 2.33 -20.06 6.37
N GLY A 341 1.37 -20.37 5.48
CA GLY A 341 0.41 -19.38 4.96
C GLY A 341 -0.78 -19.21 5.91
N PRO A 342 -1.57 -18.11 5.83
CA PRO A 342 -2.73 -17.95 6.69
C PRO A 342 -3.94 -18.76 6.18
N PHE A 343 -4.79 -19.19 7.11
CA PHE A 343 -6.20 -19.46 6.80
C PHE A 343 -7.01 -18.21 7.11
N TYR A 344 -7.85 -17.77 6.18
CA TYR A 344 -8.78 -16.68 6.43
C TYR A 344 -10.04 -16.76 5.60
N VAL A 345 -11.10 -16.17 6.15
CA VAL A 345 -12.34 -15.80 5.47
C VAL A 345 -12.43 -14.28 5.47
N THR A 346 -12.80 -13.71 4.33
CA THR A 346 -13.02 -12.29 4.11
C THR A 346 -14.42 -12.03 3.59
N LEU A 347 -15.02 -10.94 4.05
CA LEU A 347 -16.32 -10.45 3.58
C LEU A 347 -16.46 -8.95 3.82
N SER A 348 -17.33 -8.31 3.03
CA SER A 348 -17.73 -6.93 3.22
C SER A 348 -19.24 -6.84 3.40
N THR A 349 -19.69 -6.24 4.50
CA THR A 349 -21.12 -6.12 4.86
C THR A 349 -21.45 -4.69 5.27
N ALA A 350 -22.72 -4.31 5.26
CA ALA A 350 -23.14 -3.03 5.85
C ALA A 350 -22.72 -2.98 7.32
N SER A 351 -22.23 -1.84 7.81
CA SER A 351 -21.72 -1.72 9.18
C SER A 351 -22.76 -2.18 10.23
N ALA A 352 -24.04 -1.92 9.97
CA ALA A 352 -25.18 -2.34 10.80
C ALA A 352 -25.39 -3.87 10.92
N ASN A 353 -24.76 -4.68 10.07
CA ASN A 353 -24.90 -6.14 10.01
C ASN A 353 -23.62 -6.88 10.43
N THR A 354 -22.64 -6.17 10.97
CA THR A 354 -21.29 -6.70 11.23
C THR A 354 -21.31 -7.91 12.16
N ALA A 355 -22.02 -7.82 13.30
CA ALA A 355 -22.04 -8.90 14.28
C ALA A 355 -22.68 -10.17 13.71
N ASP A 356 -23.80 -10.02 13.00
CA ASP A 356 -24.50 -11.13 12.33
C ASP A 356 -23.61 -11.80 11.28
N ALA A 357 -22.88 -11.01 10.50
CA ALA A 357 -21.98 -11.52 9.47
C ALA A 357 -20.77 -12.28 10.06
N VAL A 358 -20.20 -11.77 11.17
CA VAL A 358 -19.15 -12.48 11.93
C VAL A 358 -19.68 -13.80 12.48
N ALA A 359 -20.88 -13.80 13.10
CA ALA A 359 -21.49 -14.99 13.68
C ALA A 359 -21.80 -16.04 12.62
N ALA A 360 -22.40 -15.65 11.49
CA ALA A 360 -22.69 -16.54 10.36
C ALA A 360 -21.41 -17.18 9.82
N THR A 361 -20.34 -16.39 9.66
CA THR A 361 -19.04 -16.89 9.18
C THR A 361 -18.42 -17.90 10.15
N LYS A 362 -18.38 -17.58 11.45
CA LYS A 362 -17.87 -18.50 12.47
C LYS A 362 -18.66 -19.81 12.51
N ASN A 363 -19.98 -19.74 12.34
CA ASN A 363 -20.84 -20.92 12.29
C ASN A 363 -20.49 -21.82 11.10
N GLU A 364 -20.31 -21.27 9.90
CA GLU A 364 -19.94 -22.08 8.74
C GLU A 364 -18.55 -22.74 8.86
N ILE A 365 -17.57 -22.03 9.45
CA ILE A 365 -16.27 -22.62 9.79
C ILE A 365 -16.46 -23.76 10.81
N GLN A 366 -17.28 -23.55 11.84
CA GLN A 366 -17.56 -24.55 12.87
C GLN A 366 -18.28 -25.79 12.31
N ARG A 367 -19.21 -25.61 11.36
CA ARG A 367 -19.91 -26.69 10.66
C ARG A 367 -18.98 -27.50 9.78
N MET A 368 -18.05 -26.84 9.06
CA MET A 368 -17.00 -27.55 8.32
C MET A 368 -16.17 -28.45 9.25
N TYR A 369 -15.82 -27.96 10.43
CA TYR A 369 -15.08 -28.72 11.43
C TYR A 369 -15.89 -29.89 12.05
N GLN A 370 -17.16 -29.66 12.44
CA GLN A 370 -17.98 -30.64 13.15
C GLN A 370 -18.63 -31.67 12.23
N ASP A 371 -19.39 -31.17 11.25
CA ASP A 371 -20.24 -31.98 10.37
C ASP A 371 -19.44 -32.55 9.20
N GLY A 372 -18.34 -31.87 8.83
CA GLY A 372 -17.53 -32.22 7.68
C GLY A 372 -18.21 -31.93 6.35
N VAL A 373 -17.74 -32.61 5.31
CA VAL A 373 -18.21 -32.51 3.92
C VAL A 373 -19.05 -33.72 3.53
N THR A 374 -19.95 -33.52 2.57
CA THR A 374 -20.71 -34.59 1.92
C THR A 374 -19.99 -35.12 0.69
N GLN A 375 -20.36 -36.32 0.23
CA GLN A 375 -19.82 -36.88 -1.02
C GLN A 375 -20.11 -35.97 -2.23
N SER A 376 -21.30 -35.38 -2.30
CA SER A 376 -21.68 -34.49 -3.41
C SER A 376 -20.83 -33.21 -3.44
N GLU A 377 -20.50 -32.64 -2.28
CA GLU A 377 -19.62 -31.47 -2.20
C GLU A 377 -18.19 -31.84 -2.60
N LEU A 378 -17.71 -33.01 -2.17
CA LEU A 378 -16.39 -33.51 -2.55
C LEU A 378 -16.29 -33.72 -4.06
N ASP A 379 -17.26 -34.39 -4.67
CA ASP A 379 -17.27 -34.65 -6.11
C ASP A 379 -17.28 -33.33 -6.90
N ALA A 380 -18.14 -32.37 -6.51
CA ALA A 380 -18.18 -31.05 -7.14
C ALA A 380 -16.86 -30.27 -6.98
N ALA A 381 -16.22 -30.34 -5.80
CA ALA A 381 -14.93 -29.70 -5.56
C ALA A 381 -13.80 -30.33 -6.37
N LYS A 382 -13.76 -31.66 -6.49
CA LYS A 382 -12.81 -32.36 -7.35
C LYS A 382 -12.96 -31.94 -8.80
N ASP A 383 -14.18 -31.98 -9.32
CA ASP A 383 -14.47 -31.58 -10.69
C ASP A 383 -14.04 -30.14 -10.95
N ARG A 384 -14.34 -29.23 -10.03
CA ARG A 384 -13.99 -27.82 -10.16
C ARG A 384 -12.48 -27.57 -10.12
N ILE A 385 -11.76 -28.19 -9.19
CA ILE A 385 -10.29 -28.12 -9.15
C ILE A 385 -9.72 -28.67 -10.46
N LEU A 386 -10.09 -29.89 -10.85
CA LEU A 386 -9.53 -30.56 -12.02
C LEU A 386 -9.85 -29.79 -13.32
N ASN A 387 -11.07 -29.27 -13.48
CA ASN A 387 -11.44 -28.45 -14.62
C ASN A 387 -10.71 -27.10 -14.64
N THR A 388 -10.42 -26.51 -13.48
CA THR A 388 -9.63 -25.27 -13.37
C THR A 388 -8.16 -25.51 -13.74
N LEU A 389 -7.62 -26.68 -13.40
CA LEU A 389 -6.22 -27.03 -13.71
C LEU A 389 -5.94 -27.09 -15.22
N VAL A 390 -6.94 -27.44 -16.05
CA VAL A 390 -6.80 -27.40 -17.52
C VAL A 390 -6.43 -25.99 -17.99
N PHE A 391 -6.98 -24.96 -17.35
CA PHE A 391 -6.68 -23.57 -17.69
C PHE A 391 -5.29 -23.12 -17.21
N ARG A 392 -4.79 -23.73 -16.13
CA ARG A 392 -3.47 -23.42 -15.54
C ARG A 392 -2.29 -23.82 -16.44
N TYR A 393 -2.47 -24.83 -17.29
CA TYR A 393 -1.45 -25.31 -18.23
C TYR A 393 -1.86 -25.10 -19.69
N THR A 394 -2.58 -24.02 -19.98
CA THR A 394 -3.01 -23.68 -21.36
C THR A 394 -1.89 -23.28 -22.28
N SER A 395 -0.72 -22.92 -21.74
CA SER A 395 0.43 -22.49 -22.52
C SER A 395 1.72 -23.19 -22.10
N ARG A 396 2.63 -23.35 -23.06
CA ARG A 396 4.00 -23.80 -22.83
C ARG A 396 4.73 -22.94 -21.78
N ALA A 397 4.43 -21.64 -21.71
CA ALA A 397 5.01 -20.70 -20.74
C ALA A 397 4.60 -21.04 -19.30
N ALA A 398 3.32 -21.35 -19.09
CA ALA A 398 2.80 -21.68 -17.77
C ALA A 398 3.45 -22.96 -17.21
N VAL A 399 3.65 -23.97 -18.06
CA VAL A 399 4.34 -25.21 -17.67
C VAL A 399 5.80 -24.94 -17.29
N LEU A 400 6.50 -24.15 -18.09
CA LEU A 400 7.90 -23.79 -17.83
C LEU A 400 8.03 -23.05 -16.50
N ASN A 401 7.18 -22.05 -16.27
CA ASN A 401 7.18 -21.26 -15.04
C ASN A 401 6.86 -22.13 -13.81
N GLU A 402 5.92 -23.07 -13.91
CA GLU A 402 5.62 -24.01 -12.83
C GLU A 402 6.83 -24.91 -12.53
N ARG A 403 7.52 -25.43 -13.56
CA ARG A 403 8.71 -26.26 -13.37
C ARG A 403 9.84 -25.48 -12.68
N VAL A 404 10.09 -24.25 -13.12
CA VAL A 404 11.09 -23.36 -12.51
C VAL A 404 10.71 -23.01 -11.07
N SER A 405 9.44 -22.71 -10.81
CA SER A 405 8.91 -22.46 -9.47
C SER A 405 9.10 -23.66 -8.55
N ASN A 406 8.74 -24.86 -9.01
CA ASN A 406 8.90 -26.09 -8.23
C ASN A 406 10.37 -26.33 -7.87
N GLU A 407 11.29 -26.23 -8.82
CA GLU A 407 12.72 -26.39 -8.51
C GLU A 407 13.24 -25.29 -7.58
N TYR A 408 12.79 -24.04 -7.75
CA TYR A 408 13.16 -22.93 -6.88
C TYR A 408 12.79 -23.18 -5.42
N PHE A 409 11.60 -23.74 -5.18
CA PHE A 409 11.06 -24.09 -3.88
C PHE A 409 11.44 -25.52 -3.40
N GLY A 410 12.21 -26.27 -4.18
CA GLY A 410 12.62 -27.63 -3.83
C GLY A 410 11.50 -28.68 -3.89
N LEU A 411 10.41 -28.39 -4.61
CA LEU A 411 9.34 -29.35 -4.87
C LEU A 411 9.76 -30.38 -5.94
N PRO A 412 9.30 -31.64 -5.82
CA PRO A 412 9.54 -32.66 -6.85
C PRO A 412 9.02 -32.23 -8.23
N ALA A 413 9.72 -32.66 -9.30
CA ALA A 413 9.32 -32.33 -10.67
C ALA A 413 7.91 -32.84 -11.04
N ASP A 414 7.45 -33.92 -10.40
CA ASP A 414 6.13 -34.52 -10.56
C ASP A 414 5.11 -34.05 -9.52
N ALA A 415 5.42 -33.03 -8.70
CA ALA A 415 4.55 -32.52 -7.64
C ALA A 415 3.14 -32.16 -8.15
N PHE A 416 3.04 -31.66 -9.38
CA PHE A 416 1.76 -31.37 -10.02
C PHE A 416 0.94 -32.63 -10.33
N ASN A 417 1.56 -33.63 -10.94
CA ASN A 417 0.90 -34.91 -11.27
C ASN A 417 0.47 -35.64 -9.98
N LYS A 418 1.33 -35.59 -8.95
CA LYS A 418 1.03 -36.12 -7.62
C LYS A 418 -0.19 -35.41 -7.02
N TYR A 419 -0.24 -34.08 -7.08
CA TYR A 419 -1.40 -33.31 -6.60
C TYR A 419 -2.70 -33.71 -7.32
N ILE A 420 -2.68 -33.86 -8.66
CA ILE A 420 -3.86 -34.33 -9.40
C ILE A 420 -4.31 -35.70 -8.91
N ALA A 421 -3.39 -36.66 -8.79
CA ALA A 421 -3.71 -38.02 -8.37
C ALA A 421 -4.29 -38.05 -6.94
N GLU A 422 -3.75 -37.24 -6.05
CA GLU A 422 -4.25 -37.07 -4.68
C GLU A 422 -5.65 -36.45 -4.66
N VAL A 423 -5.91 -35.40 -5.45
CA VAL A 423 -7.25 -34.80 -5.57
C VAL A 423 -8.26 -35.81 -6.10
N GLN A 424 -7.92 -36.57 -7.15
CA GLN A 424 -8.80 -37.58 -7.72
C GLN A 424 -9.15 -38.69 -6.72
N SER A 425 -8.15 -39.16 -5.96
CA SER A 425 -8.29 -40.28 -5.02
C SER A 425 -8.78 -39.88 -3.62
N ALA A 426 -8.87 -38.59 -3.31
CA ALA A 426 -9.30 -38.09 -2.00
C ALA A 426 -10.68 -38.63 -1.59
N THR A 427 -10.85 -38.90 -0.30
CA THR A 427 -12.10 -39.41 0.30
C THR A 427 -12.71 -38.37 1.23
N VAL A 428 -14.00 -38.50 1.53
CA VAL A 428 -14.70 -37.64 2.49
C VAL A 428 -14.01 -37.72 3.86
N GLU A 429 -13.59 -38.92 4.26
CA GLU A 429 -12.91 -39.16 5.53
C GLU A 429 -11.59 -38.39 5.61
N GLN A 430 -10.79 -38.37 4.54
CA GLN A 430 -9.51 -37.64 4.49
C GLN A 430 -9.72 -36.12 4.56
N VAL A 431 -10.70 -35.58 3.84
CA VAL A 431 -11.01 -34.15 3.88
C VAL A 431 -11.52 -33.74 5.26
N ASN A 432 -12.39 -34.56 5.86
CA ASN A 432 -12.90 -34.32 7.21
C ASN A 432 -11.81 -34.44 8.28
N GLN A 433 -10.86 -35.37 8.11
CA GLN A 433 -9.70 -35.47 9.00
C GLN A 433 -8.82 -34.22 8.91
N ALA A 434 -8.52 -33.76 7.70
CA ALA A 434 -7.76 -32.53 7.50
C ALA A 434 -8.49 -31.31 8.10
N ALA A 435 -9.81 -31.21 7.90
CA ALA A 435 -10.60 -30.14 8.53
C ALA A 435 -10.50 -30.17 10.06
N ARG A 436 -10.58 -31.35 10.69
CA ARG A 436 -10.48 -31.47 12.16
C ARG A 436 -9.09 -31.21 12.71
N GLU A 437 -8.05 -31.54 11.95
CA GLU A 437 -6.66 -31.36 12.37
C GLU A 437 -6.23 -29.89 12.26
N TYR A 438 -6.59 -29.24 11.16
CA TYR A 438 -5.99 -27.96 10.78
C TYR A 438 -6.92 -26.75 10.87
N LEU A 439 -8.25 -26.94 10.80
CA LEU A 439 -9.20 -25.85 10.97
C LEU A 439 -9.48 -25.65 12.46
N ARG A 440 -9.21 -24.44 12.97
CA ARG A 440 -9.32 -24.12 14.41
C ARG A 440 -10.41 -23.08 14.66
N PRO A 441 -11.70 -23.48 14.63
CA PRO A 441 -12.81 -22.56 14.90
C PRO A 441 -12.79 -21.98 16.32
N ASP A 442 -12.11 -22.66 17.25
CA ASP A 442 -11.89 -22.25 18.64
C ASP A 442 -10.83 -21.15 18.80
N ALA A 443 -10.01 -20.89 17.78
CA ALA A 443 -8.87 -19.99 17.81
C ALA A 443 -8.86 -19.02 16.62
N LEU A 444 -10.01 -18.43 16.32
CA LEU A 444 -10.15 -17.45 15.24
C LEU A 444 -9.83 -16.04 15.74
N LYS A 445 -8.86 -15.39 15.10
CA LYS A 445 -8.67 -13.94 15.17
C LYS A 445 -9.67 -13.28 14.22
N VAL A 446 -10.51 -12.41 14.75
CA VAL A 446 -11.45 -11.59 13.99
C VAL A 446 -10.87 -10.19 13.88
N LEU A 447 -10.80 -9.64 12.68
CA LEU A 447 -10.47 -8.24 12.42
C LEU A 447 -11.63 -7.58 11.69
N ILE A 448 -12.04 -6.42 12.18
CA ILE A 448 -13.11 -5.61 11.61
C ILE A 448 -12.56 -4.21 11.33
N VAL A 449 -12.68 -3.74 10.10
CA VAL A 449 -12.41 -2.35 9.71
C VAL A 449 -13.74 -1.74 9.26
N GLY A 450 -14.30 -0.83 10.04
CA GLY A 450 -15.66 -0.34 9.81
C GLY A 450 -16.00 0.93 10.56
N ASN A 451 -17.22 1.43 10.33
CA ASN A 451 -17.70 2.65 10.95
C ASN A 451 -18.31 2.37 12.32
N GLU A 452 -17.62 2.80 13.36
CA GLU A 452 -18.01 2.56 14.75
C GLU A 452 -19.42 3.11 15.05
N ASN A 453 -19.73 4.29 14.51
CA ASN A 453 -21.02 4.95 14.75
C ASN A 453 -22.20 4.21 14.12
N GLU A 454 -21.99 3.55 12.98
CA GLU A 454 -23.02 2.75 12.32
C GLU A 454 -23.14 1.34 12.91
N MET A 455 -22.06 0.82 13.50
CA MET A 455 -22.08 -0.46 14.20
C MET A 455 -22.83 -0.38 15.53
N GLY A 456 -22.68 0.73 16.27
CA GLY A 456 -23.27 0.90 17.59
C GLY A 456 -22.86 -0.23 18.54
N ASP A 457 -23.81 -0.72 19.34
CA ASP A 457 -23.56 -1.71 20.41
C ASP A 457 -23.18 -3.11 19.88
N GLN A 458 -23.13 -3.33 18.57
CA GLN A 458 -22.71 -4.61 17.97
C GLN A 458 -21.29 -5.01 18.39
N LEU A 459 -20.38 -4.05 18.55
CA LEU A 459 -19.00 -4.35 18.98
C LEU A 459 -18.99 -5.01 20.37
N GLU A 460 -19.83 -4.55 21.29
CA GLU A 460 -19.95 -5.10 22.63
C GLU A 460 -20.46 -6.56 22.61
N SER A 461 -21.33 -6.88 21.64
CA SER A 461 -21.86 -8.24 21.48
C SER A 461 -20.81 -9.26 21.01
N LEU A 462 -19.69 -8.79 20.45
CA LEU A 462 -18.61 -9.64 19.95
C LEU A 462 -17.59 -10.02 21.03
N GLY A 463 -17.74 -9.50 22.25
CA GLY A 463 -16.85 -9.74 23.40
C GLY A 463 -15.82 -8.64 23.60
N ASP A 464 -14.69 -8.97 24.21
CA ASP A 464 -13.60 -8.01 24.41
C ASP A 464 -12.95 -7.65 23.06
N VAL A 465 -13.03 -6.37 22.69
CA VAL A 465 -12.51 -5.85 21.41
C VAL A 465 -11.18 -5.13 21.64
N ASN A 466 -10.14 -5.58 20.94
CA ASN A 466 -8.85 -4.91 20.85
C ASN A 466 -8.87 -3.85 19.76
N VAL A 467 -8.75 -2.57 20.12
CA VAL A 467 -8.70 -1.47 19.15
C VAL A 467 -7.28 -1.31 18.60
N ILE A 468 -7.14 -1.38 17.28
CA ILE A 468 -5.86 -1.22 16.58
C ILE A 468 -5.73 0.21 16.07
N ASP A 469 -4.67 0.88 16.50
CA ASP A 469 -4.27 2.17 15.95
C ASP A 469 -3.50 1.99 14.63
N ILE A 470 -4.06 2.56 13.57
CA ILE A 470 -3.49 2.55 12.21
C ILE A 470 -2.78 3.86 11.85
N THR A 471 -2.63 4.78 12.81
CA THR A 471 -1.92 6.04 12.63
C THR A 471 -0.54 5.79 12.04
N ILE A 472 -0.21 6.54 10.99
CA ILE A 472 1.08 6.42 10.32
C ILE A 472 2.13 7.05 11.23
N PRO A 473 3.11 6.28 11.74
CA PRO A 473 4.20 6.82 12.53
C PRO A 473 4.93 7.92 11.75
N ARG A 474 5.05 9.09 12.36
CA ARG A 474 5.89 10.16 11.82
C ARG A 474 7.35 9.77 12.08
N PRO A 475 8.29 10.05 11.17
CA PRO A 475 9.71 9.89 11.49
C PRO A 475 10.01 10.62 12.79
N GLU A 476 10.67 9.96 13.75
CA GLU A 476 11.21 10.67 14.90
C GLU A 476 12.11 11.77 14.33
N VAL A 477 11.77 13.03 14.62
CA VAL A 477 12.66 14.12 14.26
C VAL A 477 13.87 13.94 15.16
N VAL A 478 14.93 13.32 14.65
CA VAL A 478 16.24 13.28 15.29
C VAL A 478 16.77 14.70 15.26
N ARG A 479 16.25 15.51 16.18
CA ARG A 479 16.86 16.76 16.54
C ARG A 479 18.03 16.35 17.40
N SER A 480 19.22 16.77 17.01
CA SER A 480 20.24 17.03 18.01
C SER A 480 19.56 17.90 19.06
N GLU A 481 19.25 17.35 20.23
CA GLU A 481 18.75 18.14 21.35
C GLU A 481 19.65 19.39 21.45
N PRO A 482 19.12 20.61 21.36
CA PRO A 482 19.70 21.62 22.20
C PRO A 482 19.20 21.27 23.59
N ALA A 483 20.10 20.88 24.49
CA ALA A 483 19.86 21.07 25.92
C ALA A 483 19.79 22.61 26.14
N GLY A 484 18.66 23.21 25.77
CA GLY A 484 18.46 24.64 25.80
C GLY A 484 18.20 25.11 27.23
N ASP A 485 18.63 26.33 27.53
CA ASP A 485 18.45 26.91 28.87
C ASP A 485 17.00 27.42 29.02
N THR A 486 16.22 26.74 29.85
CA THR A 486 14.82 27.09 30.14
C THR A 486 14.67 28.37 30.96
N GLU A 487 15.64 28.70 31.83
CA GLU A 487 15.61 29.92 32.63
C GLU A 487 15.85 31.15 31.73
N THR A 488 16.86 31.07 30.87
CA THR A 488 17.12 32.11 29.87
C THR A 488 15.99 32.17 28.83
N GLY A 489 15.45 31.03 28.41
CA GLY A 489 14.27 30.95 27.54
C GLY A 489 13.08 31.71 28.12
N ARG A 490 12.75 31.45 29.40
CA ARG A 490 11.66 32.14 30.11
C ARG A 490 11.92 33.64 30.24
N LYS A 491 13.16 34.05 30.52
CA LYS A 491 13.53 35.48 30.58
C LYS A 491 13.24 36.19 29.26
N TYR A 492 13.67 35.61 28.14
CA TYR A 492 13.46 36.21 26.82
C TYR A 492 12.00 36.12 26.36
N LEU A 493 11.28 35.05 26.70
CA LEU A 493 9.83 34.98 26.47
C LEU A 493 9.10 36.08 27.23
N ASN A 494 9.42 36.32 28.51
CA ASN A 494 8.83 37.40 29.28
C ASN A 494 9.15 38.79 28.70
N GLN A 495 10.38 38.97 28.20
CA GLN A 495 10.77 40.18 27.48
C GLN A 495 9.94 40.35 26.21
N MET A 496 9.77 39.29 25.42
CA MET A 496 8.96 39.29 24.21
C MET A 496 7.50 39.61 24.51
N THR A 497 6.91 38.95 25.52
CA THR A 497 5.54 39.21 25.96
C THR A 497 5.35 40.66 26.39
N SER A 498 6.30 41.23 27.15
CA SER A 498 6.23 42.62 27.60
C SER A 498 6.33 43.62 26.45
N ALA A 499 7.13 43.31 25.42
CA ALA A 499 7.23 44.13 24.22
C ALA A 499 5.98 44.02 23.34
N LEU A 500 5.41 42.82 23.19
CA LEU A 500 4.24 42.56 22.37
C LEU A 500 2.93 43.04 23.01
N LEU A 501 2.80 42.94 24.33
CA LEU A 501 1.57 43.22 25.07
C LEU A 501 1.79 44.27 26.17
N PRO A 502 2.22 45.51 25.83
CA PRO A 502 2.44 46.56 26.83
C PRO A 502 1.15 46.94 27.59
N GLY A 503 -0.03 46.67 27.02
CA GLY A 503 -1.34 46.87 27.66
C GLY A 503 -1.79 45.75 28.59
N GLY A 504 -1.01 44.66 28.70
CA GLY A 504 -1.41 43.46 29.45
C GLY A 504 -2.19 42.44 28.60
N LYS A 505 -2.76 41.43 29.27
CA LYS A 505 -3.42 40.28 28.63
C LYS A 505 -4.95 40.29 28.70
N ASP A 506 -5.55 41.36 29.24
CA ASP A 506 -6.99 41.42 29.53
C ASP A 506 -7.87 41.41 28.28
N SER A 507 -7.35 41.97 27.16
CA SER A 507 -7.99 41.91 25.84
C SER A 507 -7.17 40.99 24.93
N ASN A 508 -7.76 39.85 24.56
CA ASN A 508 -7.12 38.78 23.79
C ASN A 508 -7.62 38.66 22.35
N THR A 509 -8.50 39.57 21.91
CA THR A 509 -8.99 39.64 20.54
C THR A 509 -8.25 40.74 19.78
N VAL A 510 -7.57 40.35 18.71
CA VAL A 510 -6.84 41.26 17.82
C VAL A 510 -7.46 41.21 16.44
N VAL A 511 -7.85 42.38 15.93
CA VAL A 511 -8.42 42.56 14.59
C VAL A 511 -7.47 43.40 13.76
N TYR A 512 -7.06 42.93 12.59
CA TYR A 512 -6.24 43.72 11.68
C TYR A 512 -6.74 43.71 10.24
N ASN A 513 -6.48 44.80 9.52
CA ASN A 513 -6.76 44.94 8.10
C ASN A 513 -5.44 45.06 7.34
N GLY A 514 -5.30 44.38 6.21
CA GLY A 514 -4.08 44.42 5.42
C GLY A 514 -4.26 43.82 4.03
N VAL A 515 -3.13 43.72 3.33
CA VAL A 515 -3.03 43.07 2.02
C VAL A 515 -2.16 41.84 2.16
N ILE A 516 -2.66 40.70 1.71
CA ILE A 516 -1.91 39.44 1.62
C ILE A 516 -1.57 39.20 0.15
N ALA A 517 -0.28 39.12 -0.15
CA ALA A 517 0.27 38.84 -1.46
C ALA A 517 0.69 37.36 -1.54
N VAL A 518 0.01 36.56 -2.36
CA VAL A 518 0.29 35.13 -2.58
C VAL A 518 0.23 34.84 -4.07
N SER A 519 1.25 34.15 -4.61
CA SER A 519 1.32 33.76 -6.02
C SER A 519 1.10 34.91 -7.02
N GLY A 520 1.57 36.12 -6.67
CA GLY A 520 1.44 37.32 -7.51
C GLY A 520 0.06 38.02 -7.45
N MET A 521 -0.85 37.57 -6.60
CA MET A 521 -2.15 38.22 -6.36
C MET A 521 -2.15 38.92 -5.00
N ASN A 522 -2.68 40.14 -4.96
CA ASN A 522 -2.92 40.90 -3.74
C ASN A 522 -4.38 40.74 -3.31
N ILE A 523 -4.61 40.34 -2.07
CA ILE A 523 -5.93 40.10 -1.50
C ILE A 523 -6.09 41.01 -0.28
N ASP A 524 -7.08 41.89 -0.29
CA ASP A 524 -7.43 42.66 0.90
C ASP A 524 -8.04 41.69 1.93
N ALA A 525 -7.50 41.73 3.15
CA ALA A 525 -7.85 40.81 4.21
C ALA A 525 -8.18 41.56 5.49
N LYS A 526 -9.24 41.14 6.17
CA LYS A 526 -9.51 41.45 7.56
C LYS A 526 -9.44 40.18 8.38
N ILE A 527 -8.53 40.15 9.34
CA ILE A 527 -8.24 38.97 10.15
C ILE A 527 -8.59 39.29 11.59
N THR A 528 -9.33 38.39 12.24
CA THR A 528 -9.68 38.45 13.67
C THR A 528 -9.13 37.22 14.35
N MET A 529 -8.23 37.41 15.32
CA MET A 529 -7.65 36.35 16.12
C MET A 529 -8.10 36.55 17.57
N THR A 530 -8.62 35.52 18.22
CA THR A 530 -8.88 35.52 19.67
C THR A 530 -8.09 34.37 20.28
N PHE A 531 -7.27 34.71 21.27
CA PHE A 531 -6.32 33.77 21.86
C PHE A 531 -6.78 33.27 23.23
N PRO A 532 -6.87 31.95 23.45
CA PRO A 532 -6.76 30.86 22.47
C PRO A 532 -8.09 30.62 21.71
N GLY A 533 -8.00 29.98 20.54
CA GLY A 533 -9.10 29.15 20.05
C GLY A 533 -10.06 29.73 19.01
N ARG A 534 -9.84 30.95 18.48
CA ARG A 534 -10.67 31.46 17.38
C ARG A 534 -9.90 32.28 16.35
N LEU A 535 -10.11 31.99 15.07
CA LEU A 535 -9.55 32.69 13.92
C LEU A 535 -10.66 32.95 12.89
N ILE A 536 -10.79 34.19 12.41
CA ILE A 536 -11.69 34.54 11.30
C ILE A 536 -10.88 35.31 10.27
N GLN A 537 -10.90 34.83 9.03
CA GLN A 537 -10.24 35.44 7.89
C GLN A 537 -11.32 35.87 6.89
N GLU A 538 -11.47 37.19 6.69
CA GLU A 538 -12.34 37.79 5.70
C GLU A 538 -11.49 38.25 4.51
N LEU A 539 -11.50 37.49 3.41
CA LEU A 539 -10.65 37.68 2.24
C LEU A 539 -11.47 38.24 1.08
N ASN A 540 -11.15 39.45 0.63
CA ASN A 540 -11.82 40.09 -0.50
C ASN A 540 -11.11 39.71 -1.81
N THR A 541 -11.65 38.71 -2.50
CA THR A 541 -11.09 38.19 -3.75
C THR A 541 -11.83 38.73 -4.97
N ALA A 542 -11.28 38.52 -6.17
CA ALA A 542 -11.96 38.86 -7.43
C ALA A 542 -13.31 38.13 -7.62
N GLN A 543 -13.54 37.02 -6.91
CA GLN A 543 -14.78 36.23 -6.97
C GLN A 543 -15.79 36.63 -5.87
N GLY A 544 -15.45 37.60 -5.02
CA GLY A 544 -16.24 38.06 -3.89
C GLY A 544 -15.58 37.79 -2.53
N LEU A 545 -16.30 38.12 -1.47
CA LEU A 545 -15.86 37.91 -0.09
C LEU A 545 -15.88 36.42 0.27
N ILE A 546 -14.73 35.92 0.71
CA ILE A 546 -14.59 34.58 1.30
C ILE A 546 -14.35 34.76 2.79
N THR A 547 -15.15 34.10 3.62
CA THR A 547 -14.92 34.06 5.08
C THR A 547 -14.52 32.65 5.48
N VAL A 548 -13.34 32.51 6.05
CA VAL A 548 -12.87 31.27 6.68
C VAL A 548 -12.89 31.49 8.18
N ALA A 549 -13.55 30.63 8.93
CA ALA A 549 -13.62 30.72 10.38
C ALA A 549 -13.24 29.39 11.03
N TYR A 550 -12.38 29.47 12.04
CA TYR A 550 -12.00 28.40 12.94
C TYR A 550 -12.41 28.80 14.37
N GLU A 551 -13.07 27.89 15.07
CA GLU A 551 -13.42 28.04 16.48
C GLU A 551 -13.45 26.66 17.15
N ASN A 552 -12.64 26.48 18.21
CA ASN A 552 -12.61 25.29 19.07
C ASN A 552 -12.65 23.94 18.31
N GLY A 553 -11.72 23.74 17.37
CA GLY A 553 -11.61 22.47 16.62
C GLY A 553 -12.63 22.29 15.49
N THR A 554 -13.39 23.34 15.15
CA THR A 554 -14.32 23.33 14.01
C THR A 554 -13.96 24.42 13.02
N GLY A 555 -14.03 24.11 11.72
CA GLY A 555 -13.74 25.05 10.64
C GLY A 555 -14.85 25.14 9.61
N VAL A 556 -15.20 26.36 9.20
CA VAL A 556 -16.21 26.63 8.17
C VAL A 556 -15.69 27.65 7.16
N MET A 557 -16.04 27.43 5.90
CA MET A 557 -15.81 28.38 4.81
C MET A 557 -17.16 28.87 4.28
N ARG A 558 -17.26 30.18 4.06
CA ARG A 558 -18.42 30.84 3.48
C ARG A 558 -18.01 31.61 2.23
N MET A 559 -18.76 31.41 1.15
CA MET A 559 -18.63 32.16 -0.10
C MET A 559 -20.03 32.57 -0.56
N GLY A 560 -20.37 33.86 -0.39
CA GLY A 560 -21.74 34.34 -0.61
C GLY A 560 -22.75 33.61 0.30
N PRO A 561 -23.87 33.07 -0.23
CA PRO A 561 -24.86 32.35 0.57
C PRO A 561 -24.44 30.92 0.94
N ASN A 562 -23.39 30.38 0.32
CA ASN A 562 -22.97 28.99 0.51
C ASN A 562 -22.01 28.86 1.69
N GLN A 563 -22.28 27.88 2.57
CA GLN A 563 -21.43 27.52 3.69
C GLN A 563 -21.04 26.05 3.57
N GLN A 564 -19.75 25.75 3.73
CA GLN A 564 -19.20 24.41 3.70
C GLN A 564 -18.32 24.17 4.94
N GLN A 565 -18.42 22.98 5.52
CA GLN A 565 -17.54 22.56 6.59
C GLN A 565 -16.16 22.16 6.02
N LEU A 566 -15.10 22.58 6.69
CA LEU A 566 -13.74 22.26 6.26
C LEU A 566 -13.39 20.80 6.58
N PRO A 567 -12.65 20.09 5.71
CA PRO A 567 -12.05 18.80 6.03
C PRO A 567 -11.12 18.88 7.25
N ALA A 568 -10.99 17.80 8.01
CA ALA A 568 -10.18 17.76 9.24
C ALA A 568 -8.75 18.28 9.06
N ALA A 569 -8.07 17.90 7.97
CA ALA A 569 -6.71 18.37 7.67
C ALA A 569 -6.62 19.90 7.48
N GLN A 570 -7.67 20.54 6.95
CA GLN A 570 -7.71 22.01 6.81
C GLN A 570 -8.02 22.69 8.15
N VAL A 571 -8.81 22.06 9.02
CA VAL A 571 -9.07 22.54 10.38
C VAL A 571 -7.79 22.50 11.21
N GLU A 572 -7.05 21.38 11.17
CA GLU A 572 -5.75 21.23 11.83
C GLU A 572 -4.74 22.29 11.34
N GLY A 573 -4.75 22.60 10.03
CA GLY A 573 -3.92 23.66 9.46
C GLY A 573 -4.22 25.04 10.05
N LEU A 574 -5.50 25.42 10.17
CA LEU A 574 -5.92 26.72 10.75
C LEU A 574 -5.61 26.81 12.26
N GLU A 575 -5.77 25.69 12.97
CA GLU A 575 -5.41 25.60 14.38
C GLU A 575 -3.91 25.81 14.60
N ASN A 576 -3.09 25.12 13.80
CA ASN A 576 -1.63 25.27 13.83
C ASN A 576 -1.21 26.70 13.47
N GLU A 577 -1.82 27.32 12.46
CA GLU A 577 -1.57 28.72 12.09
C GLU A 577 -1.83 29.67 13.27
N LEU A 578 -2.97 29.50 13.96
CA LEU A 578 -3.32 30.33 15.12
C LEU A 578 -2.36 30.09 16.30
N ASN A 579 -2.10 28.84 16.64
CA ASN A 579 -1.29 28.47 17.81
C ASN A 579 0.20 28.83 17.64
N ARG A 580 0.70 28.83 16.41
CA ARG A 580 2.09 29.18 16.08
C ARG A 580 2.30 30.69 15.88
N HIS A 581 1.24 31.49 15.95
CA HIS A 581 1.37 32.94 15.85
C HIS A 581 2.10 33.52 17.08
N TYR A 582 3.02 34.47 16.90
CA TYR A 582 3.82 35.03 18.02
C TYR A 582 2.95 35.70 19.10
N LEU A 583 1.77 36.23 18.74
CA LEU A 583 0.80 36.74 19.71
C LEU A 583 0.15 35.63 20.54
N ALA A 584 -0.12 34.44 19.96
CA ALA A 584 -0.63 33.31 20.73
C ALA A 584 0.36 32.90 21.82
N VAL A 585 1.65 32.83 21.46
CA VAL A 585 2.75 32.58 22.39
C VAL A 585 2.82 33.64 23.49
N ALA A 586 2.63 34.92 23.16
CA ALA A 586 2.65 36.02 24.13
C ALA A 586 1.44 35.99 25.09
N PHE A 587 0.23 35.79 24.58
CA PHE A 587 -0.98 35.66 25.41
C PHE A 587 -0.91 34.42 26.30
N GLY A 588 -0.48 33.27 25.75
CA GLY A 588 -0.30 32.01 26.47
C GLY A 588 1.02 31.87 27.24
N SER A 589 1.82 32.93 27.37
CA SER A 589 3.21 32.82 27.84
C SER A 589 3.41 32.20 29.22
N ASP A 590 2.37 32.12 30.04
CA ASP A 590 2.44 31.56 31.39
C ASP A 590 2.50 30.02 31.36
N ASP A 591 1.88 29.41 30.34
CA ASP A 591 1.79 27.96 30.16
C ASP A 591 2.70 27.43 29.03
N THR A 592 3.30 28.33 28.24
CA THR A 592 4.17 27.95 27.11
C THR A 592 5.54 27.46 27.57
N SER A 593 5.97 26.29 27.13
CA SER A 593 7.34 25.77 27.26
C SER A 593 8.30 26.47 26.29
N VAL A 594 9.47 26.90 26.76
CA VAL A 594 10.46 27.60 25.92
C VAL A 594 11.89 27.31 26.37
N GLU A 595 12.79 27.18 25.40
CA GLU A 595 14.20 26.90 25.60
C GLU A 595 15.06 27.89 24.80
N PHE A 596 16.09 28.45 25.45
CA PHE A 596 17.10 29.25 24.76
C PHE A 596 18.20 28.36 24.19
N THR A 597 18.39 28.38 22.88
CA THR A 597 19.30 27.47 22.17
C THR A 597 20.60 28.16 21.68
N GLY A 598 20.74 29.46 21.94
CA GLY A 598 21.93 30.23 21.59
C GLY A 598 21.60 31.56 20.90
N MET A 599 22.65 32.24 20.43
CA MET A 599 22.53 33.42 19.58
C MET A 599 22.86 33.06 18.13
N ASP A 600 22.16 33.68 17.18
CA ASP A 600 22.53 33.57 15.77
C ASP A 600 23.69 34.50 15.39
N GLU A 601 24.15 34.42 14.14
CA GLU A 601 25.25 35.23 13.60
C GLU A 601 24.98 36.75 13.63
N ASN A 602 23.71 37.16 13.76
CA ASN A 602 23.28 38.54 13.84
C ASN A 602 22.96 38.98 15.29
N GLY A 603 23.24 38.12 16.28
CA GLY A 603 23.00 38.39 17.70
C GLY A 603 21.54 38.23 18.14
N LEU A 604 20.69 37.56 17.35
CA LEU A 604 19.31 37.27 17.73
C LEU A 604 19.27 36.05 18.66
N ALA A 605 18.48 36.14 19.73
CA ALA A 605 18.29 35.01 20.64
C ALA A 605 17.35 33.97 20.02
N MET A 606 17.77 32.72 19.99
CA MET A 606 17.00 31.61 19.44
C MET A 606 16.16 30.98 20.55
N LEU A 607 14.84 31.14 20.46
CA LEU A 607 13.86 30.59 21.40
C LEU A 607 13.12 29.44 20.73
N PHE A 608 13.39 28.22 21.19
CA PHE A 608 12.72 27.02 20.72
C PHE A 608 11.50 26.72 21.58
N PHE A 609 10.39 26.37 20.93
CA PHE A 609 9.11 26.03 21.55
C PHE A 609 8.79 24.56 21.25
N PRO A 610 9.09 23.62 22.17
CA PRO A 610 8.96 22.19 21.92
C PRO A 610 7.53 21.77 21.56
N ASP A 611 6.54 22.29 22.28
CA ASP A 611 5.12 21.91 22.12
C ASP A 611 4.51 22.39 20.79
N LEU A 612 5.06 23.48 20.24
CA LEU A 612 4.58 24.09 19.00
C LEU A 612 5.41 23.71 17.78
N ASP A 613 6.57 23.09 18.01
CA ASP A 613 7.54 22.77 16.99
C ASP A 613 7.95 23.99 16.13
N MET A 614 8.45 25.02 16.80
CA MET A 614 8.88 26.26 16.14
C MET A 614 10.03 26.94 16.87
N THR A 615 10.78 27.78 16.15
CA THR A 615 11.83 28.63 16.71
C THR A 615 11.56 30.10 16.39
N ILE A 616 11.50 30.95 17.41
CA ILE A 616 11.47 32.41 17.25
C ILE A 616 12.88 32.95 17.47
N TYR A 617 13.35 33.79 16.55
CA TYR A 617 14.57 34.56 16.70
C TYR A 617 14.19 35.95 17.21
N LEU A 618 14.56 36.24 18.45
CA LEU A 618 14.20 37.45 19.17
C LEU A 618 15.31 38.49 19.06
N ASN A 619 14.95 39.73 18.72
CA ASN A 619 15.85 40.86 18.90
C ASN A 619 15.88 41.22 20.41
N THR A 620 17.01 41.01 21.06
CA THR A 620 17.15 41.19 22.52
C THR A 620 17.23 42.66 22.95
N GLU A 621 17.42 43.60 22.03
CA GLU A 621 17.39 45.04 22.33
C GLU A 621 15.95 45.56 22.36
N THR A 622 15.12 45.14 21.39
CA THR A 622 13.73 45.62 21.25
C THR A 622 12.71 44.73 21.92
N GLY A 623 13.02 43.44 22.12
CA GLY A 623 12.07 42.42 22.55
C GLY A 623 11.11 41.96 21.43
N PHE A 624 11.31 42.38 20.19
CA PHE A 624 10.44 41.96 19.08
C PHE A 624 10.98 40.72 18.34
N PRO A 625 10.09 39.79 17.92
CA PRO A 625 10.44 38.74 16.97
C PRO A 625 11.03 39.33 15.68
N ALA A 626 12.18 38.82 15.24
CA ALA A 626 12.77 39.19 13.95
C ALA A 626 12.40 38.17 12.86
N LYS A 627 12.42 36.88 13.19
CA LYS A 627 11.96 35.80 12.31
C LYS A 627 11.41 34.61 13.10
N LEU A 628 10.52 33.87 12.47
CA LEU A 628 9.94 32.61 12.93
C LEU A 628 10.32 31.52 11.93
N ILE A 629 10.84 30.41 12.43
CA ILE A 629 11.11 29.20 11.65
C ILE A 629 10.19 28.09 12.15
N VAL A 630 9.45 27.48 11.23
CA VAL A 630 8.60 26.32 11.48
C VAL A 630 9.02 25.21 10.54
N LYS A 631 9.28 24.02 11.09
CA LYS A 631 9.54 22.81 10.31
C LYS A 631 8.31 21.92 10.38
N GLU A 632 7.68 21.69 9.24
CA GLU A 632 6.49 20.87 9.15
C GLU A 632 6.70 19.74 8.16
N PHE A 633 6.29 18.53 8.54
CA PHE A 633 6.20 17.45 7.58
C PHE A 633 5.00 17.69 6.66
N ASN A 634 5.27 17.98 5.39
CA ASN A 634 4.21 18.09 4.39
C ASN A 634 3.76 16.67 4.02
N GLN A 635 2.58 16.28 4.49
CA GLN A 635 2.01 14.96 4.22
C GLN A 635 1.85 14.69 2.71
N THR A 636 1.53 15.71 1.91
CA THR A 636 1.37 15.58 0.45
C THR A 636 2.71 15.34 -0.25
N ALA A 637 3.76 16.05 0.18
CA ALA A 637 5.09 15.93 -0.41
C ALA A 637 5.93 14.79 0.22
N GLY A 638 5.50 14.26 1.36
CA GLY A 638 6.21 13.21 2.09
C GLY A 638 7.57 13.66 2.64
N GLN A 639 7.81 14.96 2.77
CA GLN A 639 9.09 15.52 3.19
C GLN A 639 8.88 16.67 4.17
N GLU A 640 9.91 16.93 4.97
CA GLU A 640 9.97 18.11 5.84
C GLU A 640 10.06 19.38 4.98
N MET A 641 9.23 20.36 5.29
CA MET A 641 9.29 21.71 4.74
C MET A 641 9.70 22.66 5.84
N GLU A 642 10.71 23.48 5.54
CA GLU A 642 11.07 24.60 6.40
C GLU A 642 10.38 25.86 5.87
N SER A 643 9.57 26.48 6.73
CA SER A 643 9.03 27.81 6.47
C SER A 643 9.72 28.83 7.37
N VAL A 644 10.10 29.96 6.77
CA VAL A 644 10.72 31.08 7.47
C VAL A 644 9.88 32.32 7.21
N THR A 645 9.35 32.92 8.27
CA THR A 645 8.62 34.18 8.24
C THR A 645 9.45 35.26 8.92
N THR A 646 9.79 36.34 8.21
CA THR A 646 10.48 37.51 8.77
C THR A 646 9.47 38.60 9.10
N PHE A 647 9.73 39.37 10.16
CA PHE A 647 8.82 40.40 10.65
C PHE A 647 9.51 41.77 10.70
N ALA A 648 8.80 42.82 10.28
CA ALA A 648 9.27 44.20 10.30
C ALA A 648 8.11 45.19 10.52
N ASP A 649 8.46 46.47 10.66
CA ASP A 649 7.51 47.59 10.77
C ASP A 649 6.54 47.47 11.96
N TRP A 650 7.10 47.27 13.16
CA TRP A 650 6.32 47.13 14.39
C TRP A 650 5.55 48.41 14.75
N THR A 651 4.25 48.27 15.02
CA THR A 651 3.36 49.37 15.40
C THR A 651 2.51 48.96 16.61
N GLU A 652 2.31 49.89 17.55
CA GLU A 652 1.45 49.71 18.73
C GLU A 652 0.03 50.26 18.46
N SER A 653 -0.98 49.50 18.85
CA SER A 653 -2.38 49.95 18.91
C SER A 653 -3.14 49.15 19.96
N GLY A 654 -3.89 49.83 20.82
CA GLY A 654 -4.77 49.17 21.80
C GLY A 654 -4.02 48.33 22.84
N GLY A 655 -2.75 48.61 23.11
CA GLY A 655 -1.94 47.87 24.07
C GLY A 655 -1.25 46.64 23.47
N VAL A 656 -1.29 46.45 22.15
CA VAL A 656 -0.65 45.33 21.44
C VAL A 656 0.29 45.88 20.36
N ASN A 657 1.49 45.31 20.24
CA ASN A 657 2.41 45.56 19.15
C ASN A 657 2.29 44.47 18.08
N MET A 658 2.14 44.89 16.82
CA MET A 658 2.11 43.99 15.66
C MET A 658 3.12 44.41 14.59
N ALA A 659 3.72 43.41 13.93
CA ALA A 659 4.54 43.62 12.75
C ALA A 659 3.65 43.98 11.56
N TYR A 660 3.83 45.15 10.95
CA TYR A 660 3.05 45.53 9.77
C TYR A 660 3.56 44.91 8.49
N THR A 661 4.77 44.35 8.49
CA THR A 661 5.30 43.59 7.36
C THR A 661 5.68 42.19 7.83
N ALA A 662 5.17 41.17 7.13
CA ALA A 662 5.60 39.79 7.30
C ALA A 662 5.91 39.16 5.92
N GLU A 663 7.09 38.57 5.75
CA GLU A 663 7.48 37.90 4.50
C GLU A 663 7.80 36.44 4.77
N MET A 664 7.14 35.52 4.04
CA MET A 664 7.27 34.08 4.21
C MET A 664 8.01 33.46 3.03
N THR A 665 8.95 32.58 3.36
CA THR A 665 9.63 31.69 2.41
C THR A 665 9.41 30.24 2.81
N VAL A 666 9.34 29.33 1.83
CA VAL A 666 9.27 27.88 2.05
C VAL A 666 10.41 27.23 1.27
N ASN A 667 11.27 26.50 1.99
CA ASN A 667 12.52 25.92 1.46
C ASN A 667 13.34 26.95 0.66
N GLY A 668 13.41 28.18 1.16
CA GLY A 668 14.13 29.30 0.54
C GLY A 668 13.42 30.01 -0.62
N ASN A 669 12.25 29.53 -1.08
CA ASN A 669 11.48 30.18 -2.15
C ASN A 669 10.42 31.14 -1.57
N PRO A 670 10.20 32.33 -2.16
CA PRO A 670 9.13 33.24 -1.73
C PRO A 670 7.75 32.56 -1.78
N ALA A 671 7.05 32.55 -0.66
CA ALA A 671 5.73 31.91 -0.52
C ALA A 671 4.60 32.94 -0.34
N GLY A 672 4.86 34.04 0.37
CA GLY A 672 3.88 35.11 0.54
C GLY A 672 4.41 36.33 1.28
N LYS A 673 3.64 37.42 1.24
CA LYS A 673 3.91 38.64 1.99
C LYS A 673 2.61 39.23 2.53
N ALA A 674 2.56 39.57 3.81
CA ALA A 674 1.46 40.31 4.41
C ALA A 674 1.91 41.75 4.72
N THR A 675 1.04 42.72 4.42
CA THR A 675 1.23 44.13 4.77
C THR A 675 -0.01 44.63 5.51
N ILE A 676 0.13 44.88 6.80
CA ILE A 676 -0.95 45.40 7.66
C ILE A 676 -1.05 46.91 7.47
N THR A 677 -2.29 47.41 7.46
CA THR A 677 -2.61 48.85 7.36
C THR A 677 -3.11 49.42 8.67
N SER A 678 -3.79 48.59 9.48
CA SER A 678 -4.31 48.96 10.79
C SER A 678 -4.57 47.70 11.62
N HIS A 679 -4.46 47.82 12.94
CA HIS A 679 -4.96 46.82 13.89
C HIS A 679 -5.62 47.50 15.09
N SER A 680 -6.55 46.78 15.71
CA SER A 680 -7.25 47.16 16.94
C SER A 680 -7.35 45.94 17.86
N VAL A 681 -7.58 46.22 19.12
CA VAL A 681 -7.71 45.21 20.18
C VAL A 681 -9.11 45.36 20.79
N GLU A 682 -9.83 44.25 20.91
CA GLU A 682 -11.19 44.16 21.46
C GLU A 682 -11.22 43.50 22.83
#